data_AF-A0A1D6FQV8-F1
#
_entry.id   AF-A0A1D6FQV8-F1
#
_cell.length_a   1.000
_cell.length_b   1.000
_cell.length_c   1.000
_cell.angle_alpha   90.00
_cell.angle_beta   90.00
_cell.angle_gamma   90.00
#
_symmetry.space_group_name_H-M   'P 1'
#
loop_
_entity.id
_entity.type
_entity.pdbx_description
1 polymer ?
#
loop_
_entity_poly.entity_id
_entity_poly.type
_entity_poly.pdbx_seq_one_letter_code
_entity_poly.pdbx_strand_id
1 'polypeptide(L)'
;MSSDVLTLSSGGTILRAWNLPDGLMIWETNLRTSTASNSQLHVMSNNKAARDNLVLVSAGRWIYAVSSIDGAISWEKEFSLDDLEIKRILQSPENDVVYALGLAGSSKLALYHLSAKTGEILKDIQESFPGGLCGKTVLGSDNVFVALDKARSSLLLIEFKGERISYNKVLVSDLVQDLSGSFELQSLSSDIISLQTSSSISLLKLKGTDGLEVLQRFDQPAAVSDSLPITEKEKAFAVVQHLGSEIEFIVKFTSDLSSEIIREKVNIDQNKGNVERVFLNSYIRTDKSHGFRALVVMEDHSLLLIQQGEVVWSRDDGLASIVDVTTSELPVEKDGVSVAGVEHNLFEWLKGHMLKLKGTLMLANADEVAAIQALRLKSSEKNKMTRDHNGFRKLLVVLTKAGKVMTLHTGDGRVIWSKLLPSLRASRFGGVPSALRIYQWQVPHHSVMRENPSVLVVGRTGAESSAPGVFSILDSYSGEELNSMKLDHSVFQIIPLTLKDSSEQRLYLILDSNSNAHLYPKSADTLNIFLHEMSNLYFYSVDIQANVIKGYSLQKSCDLNFGDDYCFSTKELWSIIFPSDSERIVISETRNMNEVVHTQAKTIGDHDVMYKYLSKNLVFVATLSPKAAGDIGSVLPEEASLVAYLIDAVTGRILHRVTHHGAQGPVHAVLSENWVVYHYFNLRAHRFEMAVIEIYDQSRADNKDVMKLILGKHNLSAPITSYARPEVAVKSQSYFFTHSVKAMAVTQTAKGITSKQLLIGTIGDQVCCLCFLKIVLFICN
;
A
#
# COMPACT_ATOMS: atom_id res chain seq x y z
N MET A 1 32.97 -11.71 22.23
CA MET A 1 31.59 -11.38 21.91
C MET A 1 31.62 -10.80 20.51
N SER A 2 31.15 -11.53 19.50
CA SER A 2 31.07 -11.03 18.14
C SER A 2 30.10 -9.84 18.12
N SER A 3 30.51 -8.75 17.50
CA SER A 3 29.73 -7.52 17.33
C SER A 3 28.78 -7.67 16.15
N ASP A 4 27.96 -8.73 16.15
CA ASP A 4 27.11 -9.09 15.02
C ASP A 4 25.64 -9.01 15.43
N VAL A 5 24.81 -8.42 14.57
CA VAL A 5 23.35 -8.36 14.71
C VAL A 5 22.75 -9.45 13.85
N LEU A 6 21.89 -10.30 14.43
CA LEU A 6 21.13 -11.31 13.70
C LEU A 6 19.71 -10.82 13.45
N THR A 7 19.25 -10.91 12.21
CA THR A 7 17.88 -10.53 11.84
C THR A 7 17.18 -11.67 11.13
N LEU A 8 15.93 -11.91 11.47
CA LEU A 8 15.05 -12.84 10.78
C LEU A 8 14.00 -12.04 10.01
N SER A 9 13.94 -12.22 8.69
CA SER A 9 13.11 -11.42 7.80
C SER A 9 12.21 -12.30 6.91
N SER A 10 11.31 -11.66 6.15
CA SER A 10 10.41 -12.34 5.22
C SER A 10 9.57 -13.45 5.89
N GLY A 11 9.01 -13.12 7.07
CA GLY A 11 8.17 -14.05 7.84
C GLY A 11 8.89 -15.32 8.32
N GLY A 12 10.23 -15.27 8.47
CA GLY A 12 11.00 -16.39 9.00
C GLY A 12 11.85 -17.16 8.01
N THR A 13 11.82 -16.77 6.74
CA THR A 13 12.49 -17.51 5.66
C THR A 13 13.94 -17.12 5.47
N ILE A 14 14.34 -15.92 5.91
CA ILE A 14 15.69 -15.42 5.64
C ILE A 14 16.33 -14.96 6.95
N LEU A 15 17.39 -15.68 7.35
CA LEU A 15 18.26 -15.32 8.47
C LEU A 15 19.50 -14.59 7.95
N ARG A 16 19.83 -13.44 8.53
CA ARG A 16 21.01 -12.64 8.16
C ARG A 16 21.82 -12.25 9.38
N ALA A 17 23.14 -12.21 9.22
CA ALA A 17 24.04 -11.56 10.16
C ALA A 17 24.60 -10.27 9.57
N TRP A 18 24.73 -9.26 10.43
CA TRP A 18 25.21 -7.93 10.08
C TRP A 18 26.32 -7.52 11.03
N ASN A 19 27.38 -6.91 10.50
CA ASN A 19 28.42 -6.30 11.30
C ASN A 19 27.87 -5.02 11.96
N LEU A 20 27.89 -4.95 13.29
CA LEU A 20 27.26 -3.88 14.06
C LEU A 20 27.85 -2.47 13.80
N PRO A 21 29.18 -2.27 13.75
CA PRO A 21 29.78 -0.96 13.46
C PRO A 21 29.52 -0.44 12.04
N ASP A 22 29.51 -1.30 11.02
CA ASP A 22 29.51 -0.86 9.62
C ASP A 22 28.18 -1.14 8.88
N GLY A 23 27.29 -1.94 9.48
CA GLY A 23 26.02 -2.36 8.89
C GLY A 23 26.15 -3.30 7.68
N LEU A 24 27.35 -3.79 7.38
CA LEU A 24 27.60 -4.72 6.27
C LEU A 24 27.06 -6.11 6.60
N MET A 25 26.38 -6.71 5.63
CA MET A 25 25.91 -8.10 5.74
C MET A 25 27.11 -9.06 5.70
N ILE A 26 27.20 -9.94 6.70
CA ILE A 26 28.26 -10.94 6.82
C ILE A 26 27.87 -12.19 6.04
N TRP A 27 26.67 -12.71 6.29
CA TRP A 27 26.12 -13.89 5.64
C TRP A 27 24.59 -13.86 5.61
N GLU A 28 24.01 -14.62 4.68
CA GLU A 28 22.57 -14.83 4.53
C GLU A 28 22.28 -16.33 4.37
N THR A 29 21.30 -16.82 5.11
CA THR A 29 20.85 -18.21 5.05
C THR A 29 19.35 -18.26 4.76
N ASN A 30 18.98 -18.93 3.67
CA ASN A 30 17.60 -19.16 3.28
C ASN A 30 17.08 -20.45 3.92
N LEU A 31 16.06 -20.31 4.76
CA LEU A 31 15.37 -21.39 5.45
C LEU A 31 14.14 -21.79 4.63
N ARG A 32 13.98 -23.10 4.37
CA ARG A 32 12.82 -23.61 3.62
C ARG A 32 11.60 -23.59 4.54
N THR A 33 10.52 -22.95 4.11
CA THR A 33 9.25 -22.99 4.84
C THR A 33 8.12 -23.30 3.86
N SER A 34 7.23 -24.22 4.24
CA SER A 34 6.07 -24.60 3.43
C SER A 34 4.84 -23.73 3.71
N THR A 35 4.82 -22.98 4.82
CA THR A 35 3.70 -22.14 5.26
C THR A 35 4.17 -20.86 5.95
N ALA A 36 3.39 -19.78 5.81
CA ALA A 36 3.58 -18.54 6.59
C ALA A 36 3.34 -18.85 8.07
N SER A 37 4.37 -18.74 8.90
CA SER A 37 4.32 -19.05 10.33
C SER A 37 4.98 -17.95 11.15
N ASN A 38 4.65 -17.86 12.44
CA ASN A 38 5.30 -16.92 13.35
C ASN A 38 6.68 -17.47 13.74
N SER A 39 7.65 -17.28 12.88
CA SER A 39 9.01 -17.75 13.11
C SER A 39 9.67 -17.06 14.30
N GLN A 40 10.42 -17.81 15.09
CA GLN A 40 11.16 -17.28 16.23
C GLN A 40 12.64 -17.57 16.11
N LEU A 41 13.44 -16.61 16.57
CA LEU A 41 14.89 -16.73 16.68
C LEU A 41 15.27 -16.87 18.15
N HIS A 42 15.99 -17.92 18.48
CA HIS A 42 16.51 -18.18 19.81
C HIS A 42 18.03 -18.33 19.74
N VAL A 43 18.74 -17.45 20.44
CA VAL A 43 20.21 -17.51 20.58
C VAL A 43 20.55 -18.30 21.82
N MET A 44 21.32 -19.38 21.68
CA MET A 44 21.70 -20.21 22.81
C MET A 44 22.61 -19.45 23.78
N SER A 45 22.34 -19.58 25.08
CA SER A 45 23.15 -18.94 26.12
C SER A 45 24.33 -19.82 26.53
N ASN A 46 25.45 -19.16 26.79
CA ASN A 46 26.79 -19.74 26.86
C ASN A 46 27.01 -20.52 28.18
N ASN A 47 26.53 -21.75 28.25
CA ASN A 47 26.98 -22.71 29.26
C ASN A 47 28.08 -23.60 28.68
N LYS A 48 28.98 -24.08 29.57
CA LYS A 48 30.31 -24.71 29.34
C LYS A 48 30.40 -25.85 28.29
N ALA A 49 29.32 -26.20 27.61
CA ALA A 49 29.22 -27.20 26.54
C ALA A 49 29.01 -26.62 25.12
N ALA A 50 28.83 -25.30 24.95
CA ALA A 50 28.70 -24.65 23.65
C ALA A 50 30.05 -24.13 23.13
N ARG A 51 30.84 -25.01 22.49
CA ARG A 51 31.93 -24.57 21.59
C ARG A 51 31.41 -24.04 20.25
N ASP A 52 30.15 -24.33 19.93
CA ASP A 52 29.53 -23.98 18.66
C ASP A 52 28.47 -22.91 18.95
N ASN A 53 28.70 -21.68 18.48
CA ASN A 53 27.77 -20.56 18.62
C ASN A 53 26.53 -20.82 17.75
N LEU A 54 25.59 -21.64 18.23
CA LEU A 54 24.40 -22.05 17.48
C LEU A 54 23.21 -21.12 17.74
N VAL A 55 22.51 -20.79 16.65
CA VAL A 55 21.26 -20.03 16.63
C VAL A 55 20.15 -20.97 16.18
N LEU A 56 19.10 -21.09 16.98
CA LEU A 56 17.95 -21.93 16.67
C LEU A 56 16.85 -21.07 16.07
N VAL A 57 16.36 -21.44 14.88
CA VAL A 57 15.23 -20.80 14.22
C VAL A 57 14.10 -21.81 14.06
N SER A 58 12.93 -21.50 14.63
CA SER A 58 11.71 -22.28 14.38
C SER A 58 10.91 -21.65 13.25
N ALA A 59 10.50 -22.46 12.27
CA ALA A 59 9.65 -22.04 11.17
C ALA A 59 8.63 -23.14 10.83
N GLY A 60 7.38 -22.95 11.25
CA GLY A 60 6.31 -23.93 11.05
C GLY A 60 6.63 -25.27 11.72
N ARG A 61 6.82 -26.31 10.91
CA ARG A 61 7.17 -27.69 11.32
C ARG A 61 8.67 -27.94 11.43
N TRP A 62 9.50 -26.93 11.23
CA TRP A 62 10.95 -27.07 11.14
C TRP A 62 11.66 -26.35 12.28
N ILE A 63 12.75 -26.94 12.77
CA ILE A 63 13.77 -26.26 13.56
C ILE A 63 15.10 -26.35 12.81
N TYR A 64 15.74 -25.20 12.67
CA TYR A 64 17.05 -25.04 12.04
C TYR A 64 18.05 -24.61 13.11
N ALA A 65 19.17 -25.33 13.22
CA ALA A 65 20.34 -24.85 13.96
C ALA A 65 21.35 -24.27 12.98
N VAL A 66 21.60 -22.98 13.10
CA VAL A 66 22.50 -22.23 12.23
C VAL A 66 23.68 -21.74 13.03
N SER A 67 24.89 -21.96 12.52
CA SER A 67 26.12 -21.38 13.09
C SER A 67 26.10 -19.86 12.95
N SER A 68 26.35 -19.16 14.05
CA SER A 68 26.36 -17.69 14.06
C SER A 68 27.55 -17.10 13.32
N ILE A 69 28.58 -17.89 13.01
CA ILE A 69 29.87 -17.42 12.47
C ILE A 69 29.80 -17.30 10.95
N ASP A 70 29.28 -18.33 10.28
CA ASP A 70 29.32 -18.50 8.82
C ASP A 70 27.92 -18.71 8.21
N GLY A 71 26.87 -18.76 9.02
CA GLY A 71 25.50 -18.98 8.53
C GLY A 71 25.23 -20.41 8.07
N ALA A 72 26.15 -21.36 8.30
CA ALA A 72 25.97 -22.75 7.91
C ALA A 72 24.92 -23.45 8.79
N ILE A 73 24.02 -24.21 8.17
CA ILE A 73 23.04 -25.03 8.89
C ILE A 73 23.77 -26.26 9.44
N SER A 74 23.88 -26.36 10.76
CA SER A 74 24.51 -27.49 11.46
C SER A 74 23.61 -28.71 11.48
N TRP A 75 22.30 -28.50 11.70
CA TRP A 75 21.29 -29.54 11.56
C TRP A 75 19.92 -28.91 11.31
N GLU A 76 19.03 -29.68 10.68
CA GLU A 76 17.63 -29.33 10.47
C GLU A 76 16.76 -30.52 10.90
N LYS A 77 15.61 -30.22 11.51
CA LYS A 77 14.67 -31.23 11.95
C LYS A 77 13.24 -30.88 11.56
N GLU A 78 12.62 -31.79 10.82
CA GLU A 78 11.19 -31.78 10.54
C GLU A 78 10.45 -32.68 11.53
N PHE A 79 9.29 -32.21 12.00
CA PHE A 79 8.40 -32.96 12.87
C PHE A 79 7.25 -33.59 12.08
N SER A 80 6.98 -34.86 12.37
CA SER A 80 6.05 -35.71 11.61
C SER A 80 4.56 -35.46 11.88
N LEU A 81 4.21 -34.64 12.88
CA LEU A 81 2.82 -34.32 13.22
C LEU A 81 2.19 -33.33 12.22
N ASP A 82 1.08 -33.75 11.61
CA ASP A 82 0.31 -32.91 10.69
C ASP A 82 -0.28 -31.68 11.37
N ASP A 83 -0.24 -30.54 10.66
CA ASP A 83 -0.60 -29.20 11.14
C ASP A 83 0.13 -28.75 12.42
N LEU A 84 1.33 -29.29 12.68
CA LEU A 84 2.18 -28.83 13.78
C LEU A 84 2.82 -27.47 13.47
N GLU A 85 2.66 -26.52 14.39
CA GLU A 85 3.40 -25.27 14.38
C GLU A 85 4.19 -25.13 15.67
N ILE A 86 5.51 -25.04 15.55
CA ILE A 86 6.41 -24.84 16.68
C ILE A 86 6.29 -23.40 17.14
N LYS A 87 5.80 -23.23 18.37
CA LYS A 87 5.50 -21.92 18.95
C LYS A 87 6.65 -21.35 19.76
N ARG A 88 7.51 -22.20 20.33
CA ARG A 88 8.65 -21.72 21.14
C ARG A 88 9.74 -22.78 21.31
N ILE A 89 10.95 -22.28 21.54
CA ILE A 89 12.14 -23.05 21.90
C ILE A 89 12.63 -22.55 23.27
N LEU A 90 12.91 -23.47 24.20
CA LEU A 90 13.48 -23.20 25.52
C LEU A 90 14.75 -24.04 25.73
N GLN A 91 15.76 -23.47 26.39
CA GLN A 91 16.99 -24.16 26.72
C GLN A 91 16.99 -24.57 28.20
N SER A 92 17.36 -25.82 28.51
CA SER A 92 17.58 -26.23 29.89
C SER A 92 18.87 -25.59 30.43
N PRO A 93 18.87 -25.00 31.64
CA PRO A 93 20.09 -24.45 32.24
C PRO A 93 21.12 -25.52 32.65
N GLU A 94 20.70 -26.78 32.84
CA GLU A 94 21.56 -27.84 33.42
C GLU A 94 21.97 -28.95 32.42
N ASN A 95 21.28 -29.10 31.28
CA ASN A 95 21.53 -30.15 30.28
C ASN A 95 21.65 -29.59 28.85
N ASP A 96 22.39 -30.28 27.97
CA ASP A 96 22.49 -30.04 26.50
C ASP A 96 21.16 -30.34 25.76
N VAL A 97 20.02 -30.06 26.40
CA VAL A 97 18.66 -30.38 25.93
C VAL A 97 17.90 -29.10 25.66
N VAL A 98 17.23 -29.09 24.50
CA VAL A 98 16.37 -28.03 24.02
C VAL A 98 14.93 -28.53 24.03
N TYR A 99 14.02 -27.78 24.65
CA TYR A 99 12.60 -28.06 24.62
C TYR A 99 11.95 -27.29 23.48
N ALA A 100 11.33 -27.99 22.54
CA ALA A 100 10.53 -27.40 21.48
C ALA A 100 9.05 -27.67 21.76
N LEU A 101 8.27 -26.60 21.88
CA LEU A 101 6.84 -26.68 22.11
C LEU A 101 6.10 -26.36 20.82
N GLY A 102 5.27 -27.30 20.37
CA GLY A 102 4.46 -27.17 19.17
C GLY A 102 2.98 -27.43 19.43
N LEU A 103 2.14 -26.77 18.63
CA LEU A 103 0.70 -26.98 18.62
C LEU A 103 0.33 -27.69 17.31
N ALA A 104 -0.26 -28.87 17.40
CA ALA A 104 -0.77 -29.61 16.23
C ALA A 104 -2.28 -29.36 16.10
N GLY A 105 -2.66 -28.64 15.04
CA GLY A 105 -4.03 -28.18 14.83
C GLY A 105 -4.51 -27.29 15.98
N SER A 106 -5.78 -27.45 16.39
CA SER A 106 -6.36 -26.67 17.48
C SER A 106 -6.51 -27.43 18.79
N SER A 107 -5.96 -28.64 18.99
CA SER A 107 -6.30 -29.44 20.18
C SER A 107 -5.17 -30.29 20.77
N LYS A 108 -4.07 -30.51 20.04
CA LYS A 108 -2.93 -31.29 20.53
C LYS A 108 -1.74 -30.39 20.78
N LEU A 109 -1.16 -30.49 21.97
CA LEU A 109 0.10 -29.85 22.31
C LEU A 109 1.18 -30.92 22.38
N ALA A 110 2.29 -30.67 21.68
CA ALA A 110 3.44 -31.55 21.65
C ALA A 110 4.65 -30.83 22.26
N LEU A 111 5.31 -31.50 23.20
CA LEU A 111 6.57 -31.07 23.78
C LEU A 111 7.65 -32.05 23.35
N TYR A 112 8.62 -31.56 22.58
CA TYR A 112 9.77 -32.34 22.13
C TYR A 112 11.01 -31.98 22.92
N HIS A 113 11.71 -33.00 23.39
CA HIS A 113 13.02 -32.87 24.01
C HIS A 113 14.05 -33.18 22.95
N LEU A 114 14.86 -32.21 22.58
CA LEU A 114 15.85 -32.30 21.51
C LEU A 114 17.26 -32.24 22.09
N SER A 115 18.19 -32.98 21.50
CA SER A 115 19.61 -32.72 21.73
C SER A 115 20.02 -31.42 21.03
N ALA A 116 20.65 -30.50 21.76
CA ALA A 116 21.10 -29.22 21.20
C ALA A 116 22.12 -29.38 20.05
N LYS A 117 22.94 -30.44 20.09
CA LYS A 117 24.04 -30.69 19.14
C LYS A 117 23.61 -31.40 17.87
N THR A 118 22.70 -32.37 17.98
CA THR A 118 22.31 -33.24 16.86
C THR A 118 20.89 -33.01 16.36
N GLY A 119 20.05 -32.29 17.11
CA GLY A 119 18.63 -32.13 16.80
C GLY A 119 17.82 -33.43 16.93
N GLU A 120 18.40 -34.49 17.50
CA GLU A 120 17.70 -35.75 17.72
C GLU A 120 16.62 -35.61 18.81
N ILE A 121 15.44 -36.17 18.56
CA ILE A 121 14.32 -36.20 19.51
C ILE A 121 14.64 -37.25 20.56
N LEU A 122 14.99 -36.79 21.76
CA LEU A 122 15.23 -37.63 22.93
C LEU A 122 13.92 -38.15 23.51
N LYS A 123 12.87 -37.30 23.54
CA LYS A 123 11.52 -37.64 24.04
C LYS A 123 10.46 -36.80 23.33
N ASP A 124 9.27 -37.36 23.18
CA ASP A 124 8.05 -36.71 22.65
C ASP A 124 6.92 -36.93 23.67
N ILE A 125 6.31 -35.85 24.14
CA ILE A 125 5.17 -35.84 25.05
C ILE A 125 4.02 -35.13 24.36
N GLN A 126 2.89 -35.81 24.19
CA GLN A 126 1.70 -35.26 23.54
C GLN A 126 0.51 -35.31 24.50
N GLU A 127 -0.21 -34.19 24.59
CA GLU A 127 -1.41 -34.04 25.41
C GLU A 127 -2.53 -33.42 24.57
N SER A 128 -3.76 -33.92 24.77
CA SER A 128 -4.95 -33.46 24.04
C SER A 128 -5.85 -32.62 24.94
N PHE A 129 -6.12 -31.39 24.55
CA PHE A 129 -6.95 -30.46 25.31
C PHE A 129 -8.41 -30.48 24.81
N PRO A 130 -9.40 -30.77 25.67
CA PRO A 130 -10.80 -30.96 25.27
C PRO A 130 -11.53 -29.69 24.78
N GLY A 131 -10.99 -28.48 25.00
CA GLY A 131 -11.55 -27.20 24.49
C GLY A 131 -10.87 -26.69 23.20
N GLY A 132 -9.68 -27.21 22.92
CA GLY A 132 -8.81 -26.69 21.88
C GLY A 132 -8.16 -25.34 22.22
N LEU A 133 -7.03 -25.04 21.58
CA LEU A 133 -6.22 -23.86 21.80
C LEU A 133 -6.29 -22.91 20.60
N CYS A 134 -6.38 -21.62 20.88
CA CYS A 134 -6.15 -20.57 19.90
C CYS A 134 -4.64 -20.48 19.63
N GLY A 135 -4.23 -20.41 18.36
CA GLY A 135 -2.83 -20.54 17.94
C GLY A 135 -1.82 -19.51 18.46
N LYS A 136 -2.22 -18.53 19.29
CA LYS A 136 -1.30 -17.60 19.98
C LYS A 136 -1.09 -18.07 21.43
N THR A 137 0.09 -18.59 21.74
CA THR A 137 0.52 -19.01 23.08
C THR A 137 1.62 -18.10 23.60
N VAL A 138 1.54 -17.72 24.87
CA VAL A 138 2.48 -16.79 25.51
C VAL A 138 3.19 -17.47 26.67
N LEU A 139 4.48 -17.18 26.84
CA LEU A 139 5.23 -17.69 27.98
C LEU A 139 4.93 -16.82 29.19
N GLY A 140 4.35 -17.46 30.20
CA GLY A 140 4.04 -16.86 31.47
C GLY A 140 5.26 -16.82 32.37
N SER A 141 5.94 -17.96 32.52
CA SER A 141 7.22 -18.16 33.23
C SER A 141 8.05 -19.25 32.54
N ASP A 142 9.29 -19.48 32.99
CA ASP A 142 10.19 -20.48 32.37
C ASP A 142 9.54 -21.86 32.19
N ASN A 143 8.58 -22.21 33.06
CA ASN A 143 7.87 -23.49 33.04
C ASN A 143 6.36 -23.37 32.84
N VAL A 144 5.78 -22.18 32.71
CA VAL A 144 4.31 -21.98 32.57
C VAL A 144 3.98 -21.23 31.30
N PHE A 145 3.11 -21.83 30.47
CA PHE A 145 2.55 -21.22 29.29
C PHE A 145 1.10 -20.80 29.52
N VAL A 146 0.72 -19.67 28.94
CA VAL A 146 -0.65 -19.21 28.94
C VAL A 146 -1.16 -19.21 27.51
N ALA A 147 -2.25 -19.94 27.30
CA ALA A 147 -2.90 -20.06 26.01
C ALA A 147 -4.38 -19.74 26.14
N LEU A 148 -4.99 -19.20 25.08
CA LEU A 148 -6.41 -18.92 25.06
C LEU A 148 -7.17 -20.14 24.51
N ASP A 149 -8.31 -20.48 25.11
CA ASP A 149 -9.23 -21.51 24.60
C ASP A 149 -9.74 -21.13 23.19
N LYS A 150 -10.09 -22.11 22.34
CA LYS A 150 -10.63 -21.90 20.99
C LYS A 150 -11.92 -21.06 21.02
N ALA A 151 -12.75 -21.26 22.05
CA ALA A 151 -13.96 -20.49 22.30
C ALA A 151 -13.69 -19.07 22.85
N ARG A 152 -12.41 -18.72 23.12
CA ARG A 152 -11.96 -17.44 23.68
C ARG A 152 -12.57 -17.07 25.04
N SER A 153 -13.13 -18.04 25.74
CA SER A 153 -13.83 -17.87 27.01
C SER A 153 -12.94 -18.08 28.24
N SER A 154 -11.76 -18.66 28.07
CA SER A 154 -10.87 -19.02 29.18
C SER A 154 -9.40 -18.98 28.79
N LEU A 155 -8.54 -18.68 29.78
CA LEU A 155 -7.09 -18.83 29.71
C LEU A 155 -6.70 -20.15 30.34
N LEU A 156 -5.85 -20.90 29.64
CA LEU A 156 -5.27 -22.16 30.08
C LEU A 156 -3.83 -21.90 30.49
N LEU A 157 -3.54 -22.13 31.78
CA LEU A 157 -2.19 -22.13 32.32
C LEU A 157 -1.65 -23.55 32.25
N ILE A 158 -0.64 -23.76 31.42
CA ILE A 158 -0.02 -25.06 31.14
C ILE A 158 1.37 -25.06 31.77
N GLU A 159 1.56 -25.81 32.84
CA GLU A 159 2.85 -25.96 33.51
C GLU A 159 3.56 -27.23 33.04
N PHE A 160 4.87 -27.09 32.80
CA PHE A 160 5.79 -28.15 32.42
C PHE A 160 6.74 -28.43 33.59
N LYS A 161 6.44 -29.46 34.37
CA LYS A 161 7.34 -29.97 35.42
C LYS A 161 7.99 -31.26 34.97
N GLY A 162 9.17 -31.14 34.36
CA GLY A 162 9.99 -32.28 33.94
C GLY A 162 9.31 -33.16 32.88
N GLU A 163 8.57 -34.18 33.32
CA GLU A 163 7.92 -35.18 32.48
C GLU A 163 6.37 -35.13 32.53
N ARG A 164 5.78 -34.13 33.20
CA ARG A 164 4.32 -33.99 33.30
C ARG A 164 3.87 -32.61 32.84
N ILE A 165 2.81 -32.62 32.03
CA ILE A 165 2.05 -31.43 31.63
C ILE A 165 0.84 -31.36 32.56
N SER A 166 0.75 -30.30 33.36
CA SER A 166 -0.44 -30.01 34.15
C SER A 166 -1.08 -28.73 33.65
N TYR A 167 -2.41 -28.66 33.62
CA TYR A 167 -3.11 -27.45 33.20
C TYR A 167 -4.17 -27.02 34.21
N ASN A 168 -4.33 -25.69 34.33
CA ASN A 168 -5.42 -25.05 35.06
C ASN A 168 -6.18 -24.11 34.13
N LYS A 169 -7.50 -24.02 34.31
CA LYS A 169 -8.41 -23.21 33.48
C LYS A 169 -8.92 -22.02 34.30
N VAL A 170 -8.65 -20.81 33.82
CA VAL A 170 -9.15 -19.55 34.40
C VAL A 170 -10.15 -18.93 33.43
N LEU A 171 -11.36 -18.63 33.89
CA LEU A 171 -12.38 -17.99 33.06
C LEU A 171 -12.00 -16.53 32.80
N VAL A 172 -12.13 -16.07 31.55
CA VAL A 172 -11.83 -14.67 31.19
C VAL A 172 -12.83 -13.72 31.86
N SER A 173 -14.07 -14.17 32.11
CA SER A 173 -15.11 -13.41 32.84
C SER A 173 -14.67 -12.97 34.23
N ASP A 174 -13.79 -13.75 34.87
CA ASP A 174 -13.32 -13.48 36.22
C ASP A 174 -12.21 -12.40 36.21
N LEU A 175 -11.59 -12.18 35.05
CA LEU A 175 -10.48 -11.24 34.84
C LEU A 175 -10.93 -9.95 34.16
N VAL A 176 -11.87 -10.01 33.22
CA VAL A 176 -12.34 -8.88 32.42
C VAL A 176 -13.86 -9.00 32.21
N GLN A 177 -14.57 -7.87 32.34
CA GLN A 177 -16.04 -7.83 32.22
C GLN A 177 -16.54 -7.92 30.76
N ASP A 178 -15.68 -7.62 29.78
CA ASP A 178 -16.00 -7.71 28.35
C ASP A 178 -15.62 -9.06 27.76
N LEU A 179 -16.65 -9.85 27.43
CA LEU A 179 -16.53 -11.17 26.77
C LEU A 179 -16.65 -11.09 25.24
N SER A 180 -17.03 -9.93 24.69
CA SER A 180 -17.26 -9.72 23.27
C SER A 180 -16.01 -9.16 22.58
N GLY A 181 -15.18 -10.04 22.02
CA GLY A 181 -14.06 -9.58 21.20
C GLY A 181 -13.02 -10.63 20.81
N SER A 182 -12.01 -10.14 20.12
CA SER A 182 -10.77 -10.84 19.84
C SER A 182 -9.74 -10.48 20.90
N PHE A 183 -9.08 -11.49 21.46
CA PHE A 183 -8.09 -11.33 22.53
C PHE A 183 -6.68 -11.47 21.96
N GLU A 184 -5.79 -10.57 22.34
CA GLU A 184 -4.35 -10.70 22.10
C GLU A 184 -3.62 -10.87 23.42
N LEU A 185 -2.66 -11.80 23.44
CA LEU A 185 -1.81 -12.08 24.60
C LEU A 185 -0.37 -11.72 24.22
N GLN A 186 0.35 -11.08 25.13
CA GLN A 186 1.78 -10.79 24.98
C GLN A 186 2.51 -10.98 26.32
N SER A 187 3.74 -11.53 26.26
CA SER A 187 4.60 -11.76 27.44
C SER A 187 5.41 -10.50 27.68
N LEU A 188 5.36 -9.97 28.90
CA LEU A 188 6.15 -8.81 29.33
C LEU A 188 7.29 -9.22 30.26
N SER A 189 7.15 -10.32 30.99
CA SER A 189 8.22 -10.88 31.81
C SER A 189 7.96 -12.36 32.09
N SER A 190 8.86 -12.98 32.86
CA SER A 190 8.70 -14.33 33.38
C SER A 190 7.55 -14.49 34.39
N ASP A 191 6.81 -13.42 34.74
CA ASP A 191 5.65 -13.51 35.63
C ASP A 191 4.48 -12.60 35.21
N ILE A 192 4.64 -11.78 34.16
CA ILE A 192 3.67 -10.74 33.78
C ILE A 192 3.26 -10.91 32.32
N ILE A 193 1.95 -10.93 32.09
CA ILE A 193 1.31 -11.05 30.78
C ILE A 193 0.39 -9.87 30.57
N SER A 194 0.37 -9.29 29.37
CA SER A 194 -0.71 -8.40 28.95
C SER A 194 -1.80 -9.18 28.23
N LEU A 195 -3.03 -8.99 28.68
CA LEU A 195 -4.24 -9.43 28.00
C LEU A 195 -4.92 -8.20 27.40
N GLN A 196 -4.91 -8.12 26.07
CA GLN A 196 -5.57 -7.08 25.31
C GLN A 196 -6.95 -7.57 24.84
N THR A 197 -7.99 -6.83 25.21
CA THR A 197 -9.38 -7.03 24.75
C THR A 197 -9.77 -5.94 23.75
N SER A 198 -11.03 -5.92 23.31
CA SER A 198 -11.58 -4.86 22.45
C SER A 198 -11.71 -3.50 23.15
N SER A 199 -11.75 -3.48 24.47
CA SER A 199 -12.04 -2.29 25.28
C SER A 199 -10.88 -1.87 26.19
N SER A 200 -10.05 -2.81 26.63
CA SER A 200 -8.99 -2.53 27.61
C SER A 200 -7.78 -3.43 27.42
N ILE A 201 -6.66 -3.03 28.02
CA ILE A 201 -5.46 -3.84 28.20
C ILE A 201 -5.30 -4.07 29.70
N SER A 202 -5.34 -5.34 30.11
CA SER A 202 -5.14 -5.77 31.49
C SER A 202 -3.75 -6.37 31.66
N LEU A 203 -3.00 -5.88 32.64
CA LEU A 203 -1.75 -6.50 33.08
C LEU A 203 -2.08 -7.59 34.12
N LEU A 204 -1.66 -8.81 33.82
CA LEU A 204 -1.90 -10.00 34.64
C LEU A 204 -0.58 -10.48 35.25
N LYS A 205 -0.57 -10.75 36.56
CA LYS A 205 0.53 -11.42 37.24
C LYS A 205 0.22 -12.89 37.46
N LEU A 206 1.20 -13.74 37.20
CA LEU A 206 1.15 -15.15 37.50
C LEU A 206 1.46 -15.42 38.97
N LYS A 207 0.57 -16.15 39.64
CA LYS A 207 0.79 -16.73 40.98
C LYS A 207 0.99 -18.24 40.84
N GLY A 208 1.99 -18.65 40.07
CA GLY A 208 2.20 -20.07 39.74
C GLY A 208 1.04 -20.68 38.94
N THR A 209 0.67 -21.92 39.22
CA THR A 209 -0.49 -22.60 38.61
C THR A 209 -1.84 -22.24 39.24
N ASP A 210 -1.84 -21.57 40.39
CA ASP A 210 -3.03 -21.39 41.23
C ASP A 210 -3.96 -20.28 40.74
N GLY A 211 -3.50 -19.41 39.84
CA GLY A 211 -4.34 -18.41 39.18
C GLY A 211 -3.60 -17.19 38.61
N LEU A 212 -4.36 -16.34 37.94
CA LEU A 212 -3.93 -15.04 37.40
C LEU A 212 -4.55 -13.91 38.22
N GLU A 213 -3.76 -12.90 38.56
CA GLU A 213 -4.23 -11.69 39.25
C GLU A 213 -4.16 -10.48 38.32
N VAL A 214 -5.24 -9.71 38.24
CA VAL A 214 -5.25 -8.45 37.49
C VAL A 214 -4.57 -7.37 38.33
N LEU A 215 -3.44 -6.85 37.84
CA LEU A 215 -2.69 -5.79 38.51
C LEU A 215 -3.24 -4.41 38.17
N GLN A 216 -3.39 -4.14 36.88
CA GLN A 216 -3.80 -2.83 36.37
C GLN A 216 -4.54 -3.00 35.05
N ARG A 217 -5.49 -2.09 34.81
CA ARG A 217 -6.23 -2.01 33.55
C ARG A 217 -6.01 -0.64 32.92
N PHE A 218 -5.84 -0.64 31.61
CA PHE A 218 -5.74 0.55 30.77
C PHE A 218 -6.86 0.51 29.74
N ASP A 219 -7.64 1.58 29.66
CA ASP A 219 -8.70 1.69 28.66
C ASP A 219 -8.10 1.93 27.26
N GLN A 220 -8.69 1.34 26.23
CA GLN A 220 -8.26 1.56 24.84
C GLN A 220 -8.69 2.93 24.31
N PRO A 221 -7.93 3.52 23.37
CA PRO A 221 -6.79 2.95 22.63
C PRO A 221 -5.47 3.01 23.41
N ALA A 222 -4.84 1.83 23.58
CA ALA A 222 -3.55 1.69 24.22
C ALA A 222 -2.71 0.61 23.52
N ALA A 223 -1.40 0.66 23.71
CA ALA A 223 -0.46 -0.35 23.25
C ALA A 223 0.63 -0.58 24.30
N VAL A 224 1.18 -1.79 24.32
CA VAL A 224 2.23 -2.19 25.25
C VAL A 224 3.48 -2.60 24.45
N SER A 225 4.65 -2.17 24.91
CA SER A 225 5.92 -2.56 24.31
C SER A 225 6.35 -3.94 24.77
N ASP A 226 7.23 -4.57 23.99
CA ASP A 226 7.99 -5.71 24.47
C ASP A 226 8.89 -5.30 25.65
N SER A 227 9.33 -6.31 26.41
CA SER A 227 10.18 -6.12 27.58
C SER A 227 11.63 -5.84 27.18
N LEU A 228 12.20 -4.78 27.72
CA LEU A 228 13.61 -4.41 27.55
C LEU A 228 14.41 -4.83 28.79
N PRO A 229 15.43 -5.70 28.67
CA PRO A 229 16.33 -5.99 29.78
C PRO A 229 17.23 -4.77 30.06
N ILE A 230 17.24 -4.29 31.31
CA ILE A 230 18.11 -3.19 31.75
C ILE A 230 19.28 -3.75 32.56
N THR A 231 19.00 -4.71 33.43
CA THR A 231 19.99 -5.51 34.15
C THR A 231 19.65 -7.00 34.02
N GLU A 232 20.52 -7.90 34.49
CA GLU A 232 20.24 -9.35 34.48
C GLU A 232 18.96 -9.74 35.25
N LYS A 233 18.49 -8.87 36.16
CA LYS A 233 17.32 -9.13 37.01
C LYS A 233 16.13 -8.22 36.74
N GLU A 234 16.34 -7.06 36.12
CA GLU A 234 15.28 -6.07 35.90
C GLU A 234 15.01 -5.85 34.41
N LYS A 235 13.73 -5.98 34.07
CA LYS A 235 13.19 -5.64 32.75
C LYS A 235 12.24 -4.46 32.90
N ALA A 236 12.18 -3.60 31.89
CA ALA A 236 11.18 -2.54 31.80
C ALA A 236 10.31 -2.74 30.57
N PHE A 237 9.07 -2.28 30.64
CA PHE A 237 8.17 -2.19 29.50
C PHE A 237 7.45 -0.84 29.54
N ALA A 238 6.98 -0.41 28.39
CA ALA A 238 6.22 0.81 28.24
C ALA A 238 4.77 0.52 27.90
N VAL A 239 3.88 1.32 28.46
CA VAL A 239 2.47 1.40 28.08
C VAL A 239 2.22 2.78 27.52
N VAL A 240 1.61 2.83 26.33
CA VAL A 240 1.24 4.06 25.66
C VAL A 240 -0.28 4.09 25.55
N GLN A 241 -0.91 5.06 26.22
CA GLN A 241 -2.37 5.19 26.27
C GLN A 241 -2.80 6.52 25.68
N HIS A 242 -3.88 6.53 24.89
CA HIS A 242 -4.51 7.77 24.44
C HIS A 242 -5.45 8.35 25.52
N LEU A 243 -5.29 9.65 25.79
CA LEU A 243 -6.15 10.47 26.63
C LEU A 243 -6.64 11.66 25.79
N GLY A 244 -7.65 11.43 24.96
CA GLY A 244 -8.17 12.45 24.04
C GLY A 244 -7.14 12.83 22.97
N SER A 245 -6.64 14.06 23.02
CA SER A 245 -5.59 14.56 22.10
C SER A 245 -4.17 14.29 22.57
N GLU A 246 -4.00 13.83 23.81
CA GLU A 246 -2.68 13.55 24.38
C GLU A 246 -2.45 12.05 24.44
N ILE A 247 -1.19 11.67 24.42
CA ILE A 247 -0.74 10.31 24.68
C ILE A 247 0.07 10.31 25.96
N GLU A 248 -0.27 9.38 26.84
CA GLU A 248 0.46 9.14 28.08
C GLU A 248 1.40 7.96 27.88
N PHE A 249 2.69 8.25 28.06
CA PHE A 249 3.79 7.30 28.00
C PHE A 249 4.19 6.92 29.43
N ILE A 250 3.99 5.66 29.77
CA ILE A 250 4.24 5.11 31.11
C ILE A 250 5.31 4.03 31.01
N VAL A 251 6.41 4.16 31.74
CA VAL A 251 7.44 3.10 31.84
C VAL A 251 7.37 2.47 33.23
N LYS A 252 7.28 1.14 33.25
CA LYS A 252 7.24 0.34 34.48
C LYS A 252 8.34 -0.72 34.49
N PHE A 253 8.90 -0.96 35.66
CA PHE A 253 9.75 -2.12 35.90
C PHE A 253 8.88 -3.35 36.15
N THR A 254 9.37 -4.52 35.76
CA THR A 254 8.72 -5.79 36.06
C THR A 254 8.90 -6.21 37.52
N SER A 255 9.94 -5.69 38.19
CA SER A 255 10.24 -5.93 39.61
C SER A 255 9.32 -5.14 40.55
N ASP A 256 9.04 -3.87 40.23
CA ASP A 256 8.12 -3.00 40.97
C ASP A 256 7.09 -2.37 40.02
N LEU A 257 5.89 -2.95 40.02
CA LEU A 257 4.75 -2.52 39.22
C LEU A 257 3.96 -1.37 39.87
N SER A 258 4.23 -1.08 41.14
CA SER A 258 3.56 -0.04 41.92
C SER A 258 4.18 1.33 41.73
N SER A 259 5.50 1.39 41.49
CA SER A 259 6.19 2.63 41.14
C SER A 259 6.17 2.88 39.62
N GLU A 260 5.60 4.01 39.20
CA GLU A 260 5.76 4.53 37.84
C GLU A 260 7.10 5.27 37.76
N ILE A 261 8.03 4.82 36.91
CA ILE A 261 9.35 5.45 36.76
C ILE A 261 9.22 6.76 36.01
N ILE A 262 8.47 6.71 34.91
CA ILE A 262 8.21 7.82 34.02
C ILE A 262 6.74 7.77 33.65
N ARG A 263 6.08 8.92 33.82
CA ARG A 263 4.74 9.20 33.31
C ARG A 263 4.81 10.54 32.60
N GLU A 264 4.86 10.48 31.27
CA GLU A 264 5.00 11.66 30.42
C GLU A 264 3.75 11.80 29.55
N LYS A 265 3.27 13.04 29.41
CA LYS A 265 2.16 13.36 28.51
C LYS A 265 2.71 14.08 27.30
N VAL A 266 2.34 13.59 26.13
CA VAL A 266 2.83 14.09 24.84
C VAL A 266 1.63 14.44 23.98
N ASN A 267 1.60 15.66 23.46
CA ASN A 267 0.55 16.10 22.55
C ASN A 267 0.81 15.52 21.15
N ILE A 268 -0.18 14.83 20.57
CA ILE A 268 -0.07 14.20 19.25
C ILE A 268 -1.21 14.66 18.36
N ASP A 269 -0.89 14.86 17.08
CA ASP A 269 -1.89 15.20 16.06
C ASP A 269 -2.94 14.07 15.95
N GLN A 270 -4.21 14.43 16.14
CA GLN A 270 -5.36 13.53 16.05
C GLN A 270 -5.49 12.86 14.68
N ASN A 271 -4.89 13.44 13.64
CA ASN A 271 -4.92 12.90 12.29
C ASN A 271 -4.00 11.67 12.10
N LYS A 272 -3.20 11.28 13.10
CA LYS A 272 -2.32 10.09 13.05
C LYS A 272 -3.00 8.78 13.51
N GLY A 273 -4.22 8.87 14.04
CA GLY A 273 -4.97 7.70 14.50
C GLY A 273 -4.48 7.14 15.84
N ASN A 274 -4.73 5.85 16.07
CA ASN A 274 -4.40 5.17 17.32
C ASN A 274 -2.98 4.59 17.32
N VAL A 275 -2.35 4.42 18.50
CA VAL A 275 -1.03 3.78 18.61
C VAL A 275 -1.12 2.28 18.40
N GLU A 276 -0.55 1.74 17.32
CA GLU A 276 -0.53 0.30 17.01
C GLU A 276 0.53 -0.46 17.81
N ARG A 277 1.77 0.02 17.82
CA ARG A 277 2.89 -0.64 18.50
C ARG A 277 3.85 0.35 19.16
N VAL A 278 4.59 -0.14 20.13
CA VAL A 278 5.58 0.64 20.90
C VAL A 278 6.85 -0.18 21.05
N PHE A 279 8.00 0.44 20.80
CA PHE A 279 9.31 -0.15 21.03
C PHE A 279 10.07 0.72 22.02
N LEU A 280 10.51 0.11 23.13
CA LEU A 280 11.23 0.79 24.19
C LEU A 280 12.74 0.63 24.00
N ASN A 281 13.49 1.72 24.19
CA ASN A 281 14.94 1.71 24.27
C ASN A 281 15.40 2.46 25.53
N SER A 282 16.54 2.06 26.10
CA SER A 282 17.14 2.70 27.27
C SER A 282 18.51 3.28 26.94
N TYR A 283 18.87 4.37 27.63
CA TYR A 283 20.19 4.98 27.53
C TYR A 283 20.65 5.45 28.91
N ILE A 284 21.96 5.49 29.14
CA ILE A 284 22.52 5.97 30.41
C ILE A 284 22.69 7.49 30.32
N ARG A 285 22.09 8.21 31.26
CA ARG A 285 22.20 9.66 31.39
C ARG A 285 23.54 10.04 32.04
N THR A 286 23.88 11.34 32.00
CA THR A 286 25.13 11.87 32.58
C THR A 286 25.23 11.66 34.11
N ASP A 287 24.08 11.57 34.78
CA ASP A 287 23.94 11.26 36.21
C ASP A 287 24.00 9.74 36.51
N LYS A 288 24.28 8.91 35.50
CA LYS A 288 24.26 7.43 35.56
C LYS A 288 22.86 6.82 35.78
N SER A 289 21.79 7.61 35.72
CA SER A 289 20.42 7.07 35.72
C SER A 289 20.05 6.54 34.33
N HIS A 290 19.01 5.69 34.27
CA HIS A 290 18.47 5.20 33.01
C HIS A 290 17.44 6.19 32.46
N GLY A 291 17.70 6.71 31.27
CA GLY A 291 16.72 7.40 30.43
C GLY A 291 16.05 6.41 29.47
N PHE A 292 14.83 6.74 29.05
CA PHE A 292 14.06 5.92 28.11
C PHE A 292 13.68 6.72 26.87
N ARG A 293 13.63 6.03 25.74
CA ARG A 293 13.09 6.52 24.47
C ARG A 293 12.07 5.51 23.97
N ALA A 294 10.98 5.98 23.40
CA ALA A 294 9.99 5.11 22.78
C ALA A 294 9.82 5.45 21.32
N LEU A 295 9.96 4.44 20.47
CA LEU A 295 9.54 4.50 19.08
C LEU A 295 8.10 3.99 19.01
N VAL A 296 7.19 4.87 18.62
CA VAL A 296 5.76 4.60 18.55
C VAL A 296 5.34 4.49 17.10
N VAL A 297 4.65 3.41 16.77
CA VAL A 297 4.06 3.17 15.44
C VAL A 297 2.57 3.47 15.52
N MET A 298 2.12 4.40 14.71
CA MET A 298 0.72 4.84 14.64
C MET A 298 -0.05 4.05 13.59
N GLU A 299 -1.39 4.06 13.70
CA GLU A 299 -2.33 3.41 12.78
C GLU A 299 -2.17 3.86 11.32
N ASP A 300 -1.76 5.12 11.10
CA ASP A 300 -1.50 5.66 9.77
C ASP A 300 -0.12 5.29 9.18
N HIS A 301 0.59 4.35 9.82
CA HIS A 301 1.96 3.96 9.54
C HIS A 301 2.99 5.09 9.72
N SER A 302 2.69 6.12 10.53
CA SER A 302 3.69 7.10 10.94
C SER A 302 4.51 6.60 12.15
N LEU A 303 5.77 7.00 12.19
CA LEU A 303 6.73 6.70 13.26
C LEU A 303 7.01 7.96 14.07
N LEU A 304 6.91 7.84 15.39
CA LEU A 304 7.20 8.92 16.33
C LEU A 304 8.29 8.46 17.29
N LEU A 305 9.35 9.26 17.46
CA LEU A 305 10.29 9.05 18.55
C LEU A 305 9.98 10.00 19.69
N ILE A 306 9.60 9.44 20.83
CA ILE A 306 9.31 10.16 22.07
C ILE A 306 10.51 10.06 22.99
N GLN A 307 10.92 11.19 23.54
CA GLN A 307 11.95 11.29 24.57
C GLN A 307 11.62 12.46 25.51
N GLN A 308 11.64 12.22 26.82
CA GLN A 308 11.54 13.28 27.84
C GLN A 308 10.28 14.17 27.68
N GLY A 309 9.14 13.56 27.35
CA GLY A 309 7.85 14.25 27.20
C GLY A 309 7.67 15.01 25.88
N GLU A 310 8.62 14.90 24.94
CA GLU A 310 8.54 15.55 23.64
C GLU A 310 8.70 14.57 22.48
N VAL A 311 8.08 14.89 21.34
CA VAL A 311 8.32 14.20 20.08
C VAL A 311 9.58 14.77 19.44
N VAL A 312 10.68 14.01 19.49
CA VAL A 312 11.99 14.42 18.94
C VAL A 312 11.92 14.54 17.43
N TRP A 313 11.29 13.57 16.78
CA TRP A 313 11.01 13.59 15.35
C TRP A 313 9.78 12.75 15.02
N SER A 314 9.18 13.08 13.87
CA SER A 314 8.05 12.37 13.27
C SER A 314 8.41 12.03 11.84
N ARG A 315 8.09 10.80 11.40
CA ARG A 315 8.33 10.32 10.05
C ARG A 315 7.09 9.63 9.51
N ASP A 316 6.57 10.10 8.37
CA ASP A 316 5.39 9.52 7.72
C ASP A 316 5.79 8.41 6.74
N ASP A 317 5.91 7.17 7.21
CA ASP A 317 6.21 6.01 6.36
C ASP A 317 4.99 5.51 5.56
N GLY A 318 3.79 6.04 5.81
CA GLY A 318 2.60 5.78 4.99
C GLY A 318 2.81 6.09 3.49
N LEU A 319 3.68 7.05 3.16
CA LEU A 319 4.06 7.40 1.79
C LEU A 319 4.87 6.32 1.06
N ALA A 320 5.37 5.30 1.77
CA ALA A 320 5.97 4.13 1.13
C ALA A 320 4.93 3.21 0.49
N SER A 321 3.65 3.35 0.87
CA SER A 321 2.54 2.47 0.45
C SER A 321 1.41 3.26 -0.22
N ILE A 322 1.75 3.96 -1.31
CA ILE A 322 0.79 4.74 -2.10
C ILE A 322 -0.12 3.81 -2.90
N VAL A 323 -1.44 4.03 -2.78
CA VAL A 323 -2.47 3.32 -3.57
C VAL A 323 -2.76 4.07 -4.86
N ASP A 324 -3.00 5.38 -4.77
CA ASP A 324 -3.34 6.20 -5.92
C ASP A 324 -2.97 7.67 -5.69
N VAL A 325 -2.80 8.41 -6.78
CA VAL A 325 -2.33 9.80 -6.78
C VAL A 325 -3.14 10.64 -7.76
N THR A 326 -3.56 11.82 -7.32
CA THR A 326 -4.21 12.82 -8.16
C THR A 326 -3.58 14.19 -7.96
N THR A 327 -3.55 15.00 -9.02
CA THR A 327 -3.13 16.40 -8.94
C THR A 327 -4.33 17.32 -8.83
N SER A 328 -4.26 18.36 -8.01
CA SER A 328 -5.25 19.44 -7.90
C SER A 328 -4.62 20.80 -8.20
N GLU A 329 -5.39 21.71 -8.80
CA GLU A 329 -4.93 23.05 -9.13
C GLU A 329 -5.02 23.98 -7.91
N LEU A 330 -4.06 24.89 -7.79
CA LEU A 330 -4.12 25.94 -6.77
C LEU A 330 -5.05 27.08 -7.22
N PRO A 331 -5.62 27.85 -6.27
CA PRO A 331 -6.38 29.06 -6.59
C PRO A 331 -5.48 30.12 -7.22
N VAL A 332 -6.05 30.93 -8.12
CA VAL A 332 -5.34 32.04 -8.75
C VAL A 332 -5.03 33.13 -7.71
N GLU A 333 -3.82 33.68 -7.75
CA GLU A 333 -3.46 34.85 -6.93
C GLU A 333 -4.38 36.01 -7.31
N LYS A 334 -5.19 36.50 -6.36
CA LYS A 334 -6.05 37.65 -6.60
C LYS A 334 -5.17 38.90 -6.68
N ASP A 335 -4.93 39.40 -7.88
CA ASP A 335 -4.31 40.71 -8.08
C ASP A 335 -5.25 41.79 -7.52
N GLY A 336 -5.02 42.14 -6.25
CA GLY A 336 -5.89 43.02 -5.48
C GLY A 336 -6.19 42.43 -4.11
N VAL A 337 -5.24 42.59 -3.19
CA VAL A 337 -5.43 42.23 -1.77
C VAL A 337 -6.64 43.00 -1.22
N SER A 338 -7.64 42.28 -0.73
CA SER A 338 -8.73 42.89 0.04
C SER A 338 -8.13 43.63 1.22
N VAL A 339 -8.25 44.96 1.19
CA VAL A 339 -7.75 45.92 2.19
C VAL A 339 -8.19 45.55 3.62
N ALA A 340 -9.29 44.81 3.78
CA ALA A 340 -9.84 44.38 5.06
C ALA A 340 -8.96 43.39 5.86
N GLY A 341 -8.04 42.65 5.23
CA GLY A 341 -7.12 41.73 5.93
C GLY A 341 -5.78 42.36 6.33
N VAL A 342 -5.54 43.62 5.95
CA VAL A 342 -4.23 44.28 6.06
C VAL A 342 -4.06 45.04 7.39
N GLU A 343 -5.14 45.26 8.14
CA GLU A 343 -5.09 46.06 9.36
C GLU A 343 -4.24 45.42 10.48
N HIS A 344 -4.05 44.10 10.49
CA HIS A 344 -3.13 43.42 11.41
C HIS A 344 -1.70 43.26 10.88
N ASN A 345 -1.43 43.67 9.63
CA ASN A 345 -0.19 43.30 8.92
C ASN A 345 0.68 44.50 8.49
N LEU A 346 0.27 45.73 8.81
CA LEU A 346 0.96 46.96 8.39
C LEU A 346 2.34 47.13 9.05
N PHE A 347 2.45 46.80 10.34
CA PHE A 347 3.72 46.85 11.08
C PHE A 347 4.70 45.77 10.63
N GLU A 348 4.24 44.53 10.41
CA GLU A 348 5.08 43.45 9.89
C GLU A 348 5.53 43.74 8.45
N TRP A 349 4.64 44.29 7.63
CA TRP A 349 4.95 44.74 6.28
C TRP A 349 6.02 45.85 6.27
N LEU A 350 5.85 46.90 7.09
CA LEU A 350 6.83 47.98 7.27
C LEU A 350 8.17 47.46 7.78
N LYS A 351 8.16 46.56 8.77
CA LYS A 351 9.36 45.90 9.31
C LYS A 351 10.06 45.08 8.22
N GLY A 352 9.30 44.36 7.39
CA GLY A 352 9.82 43.60 6.25
C GLY A 352 10.52 44.49 5.20
N HIS A 353 9.91 45.63 4.85
CA HIS A 353 10.53 46.60 3.93
C HIS A 353 11.77 47.27 4.53
N MET A 354 11.74 47.61 5.82
CA MET A 354 12.90 48.15 6.53
C MET A 354 14.07 47.15 6.55
N LEU A 355 13.79 45.88 6.85
CA LEU A 355 14.77 44.80 6.81
C LEU A 355 15.32 44.59 5.39
N LYS A 356 14.47 44.65 4.37
CA LYS A 356 14.90 44.55 2.96
C LYS A 356 15.79 45.73 2.55
N LEU A 357 15.48 46.95 3.01
CA LEU A 357 16.29 48.14 2.76
C LEU A 357 17.65 48.02 3.46
N LYS A 358 17.68 47.68 4.75
CA LYS A 358 18.92 47.42 5.50
C LYS A 358 19.77 46.33 4.85
N GLY A 359 19.15 45.24 4.42
CA GLY A 359 19.84 44.16 3.72
C GLY A 359 20.40 44.57 2.35
N THR A 360 19.71 45.43 1.61
CA THR A 360 20.17 45.95 0.31
C THR A 360 21.32 46.94 0.48
N LEU A 361 21.30 47.73 1.56
CA LEU A 361 22.35 48.69 1.90
C LEU A 361 23.53 48.07 2.68
N MET A 362 23.52 46.75 2.93
CA MET A 362 24.49 46.04 3.77
C MET A 362 24.64 46.59 5.20
N LEU A 363 23.55 47.13 5.76
CA LEU A 363 23.47 47.69 7.11
C LEU A 363 22.80 46.72 8.11
N ALA A 364 22.59 45.46 7.72
CA ALA A 364 21.86 44.48 8.52
C ALA A 364 22.80 43.71 9.48
N ASN A 365 22.37 43.56 10.73
CA ASN A 365 23.05 42.72 11.73
C ASN A 365 22.82 41.21 11.45
N ALA A 366 23.60 40.31 12.07
CA ALA A 366 23.49 38.87 11.85
C ALA A 366 22.06 38.30 12.04
N ASP A 367 21.36 38.74 13.10
CA ASP A 367 19.97 38.35 13.36
C ASP A 367 18.98 38.91 12.31
N GLU A 368 19.24 40.14 11.82
CA GLU A 368 18.44 40.75 10.75
C GLU A 368 18.68 40.04 9.41
N VAL A 369 19.91 39.60 9.13
CA VAL A 369 20.25 38.78 7.96
C VAL A 369 19.54 37.43 8.02
N ALA A 370 19.53 36.77 9.19
CA ALA A 370 18.77 35.53 9.39
C ALA A 370 17.26 35.77 9.20
N ALA A 371 16.71 36.88 9.69
CA ALA A 371 15.32 37.27 9.48
C ALA A 371 15.01 37.54 8.00
N ILE A 372 15.91 38.21 7.26
CA ILE A 372 15.76 38.44 5.81
C ILE A 372 15.79 37.11 5.05
N GLN A 373 16.69 36.18 5.41
CA GLN A 373 16.75 34.86 4.80
C GLN A 373 15.47 34.06 5.08
N ALA A 374 14.97 34.09 6.31
CA ALA A 374 13.70 33.45 6.66
C ALA A 374 12.51 34.05 5.88
N LEU A 375 12.47 35.38 5.73
CA LEU A 375 11.45 36.07 4.93
C LEU A 375 11.57 35.74 3.43
N ARG A 376 12.79 35.65 2.88
CA ARG A 376 13.02 35.22 1.48
C ARG A 376 12.62 33.77 1.24
N LEU A 377 12.88 32.89 2.20
CA LEU A 377 12.46 31.48 2.15
C LEU A 377 10.92 31.37 2.19
N LYS A 378 10.26 32.14 3.06
CA LYS A 378 8.78 32.16 3.15
C LYS A 378 8.11 32.80 1.93
N SER A 379 8.69 33.88 1.39
CA SER A 379 8.17 34.59 0.21
C SER A 379 8.66 34.04 -1.13
N SER A 380 9.44 32.96 -1.11
CA SER A 380 9.91 32.28 -2.32
C SER A 380 8.71 31.91 -3.19
N GLU A 381 8.76 32.27 -4.46
CA GLU A 381 7.73 31.88 -5.45
C GLU A 381 7.49 30.36 -5.45
N LYS A 382 8.48 29.54 -5.09
CA LYS A 382 8.30 28.09 -5.00
C LYS A 382 7.40 27.63 -3.85
N ASN A 383 7.19 28.45 -2.83
CA ASN A 383 6.46 28.08 -1.60
C ASN A 383 5.08 28.74 -1.51
N LYS A 384 4.69 29.54 -2.50
CA LYS A 384 3.38 30.20 -2.55
C LYS A 384 2.28 29.18 -2.78
N MET A 385 1.22 29.29 -1.98
CA MET A 385 -0.01 28.48 -2.06
C MET A 385 -1.01 29.04 -3.09
N THR A 386 -0.51 29.74 -4.10
CA THR A 386 -1.28 30.28 -5.22
C THR A 386 -0.76 29.69 -6.52
N ARG A 387 -1.64 29.57 -7.51
CA ARG A 387 -1.25 29.13 -8.85
C ARG A 387 -0.25 30.11 -9.45
N ASP A 388 0.80 29.59 -10.07
CA ASP A 388 1.71 30.37 -10.90
C ASP A 388 1.11 30.62 -12.29
N HIS A 389 1.65 31.60 -13.02
CA HIS A 389 1.23 31.92 -14.37
C HIS A 389 1.21 30.69 -15.30
N ASN A 390 2.20 29.80 -15.17
CA ASN A 390 2.35 28.62 -16.01
C ASN A 390 1.61 27.38 -15.48
N GLY A 391 1.10 27.41 -14.24
CA GLY A 391 0.44 26.28 -13.60
C GLY A 391 1.36 25.10 -13.24
N PHE A 392 2.66 25.35 -13.04
CA PHE A 392 3.58 24.35 -12.49
C PHE A 392 3.33 24.08 -11.01
N ARG A 393 2.82 25.07 -10.26
CA ARG A 393 2.47 24.92 -8.85
C ARG A 393 1.12 24.25 -8.73
N LYS A 394 1.16 23.01 -8.26
CA LYS A 394 -0.01 22.16 -8.00
C LYS A 394 0.09 21.49 -6.65
N LEU A 395 -1.05 20.97 -6.22
CA LEU A 395 -1.18 20.09 -5.08
C LEU A 395 -1.16 18.65 -5.57
N LEU A 396 -0.29 17.83 -5.00
CA LEU A 396 -0.23 16.39 -5.24
C LEU A 396 -0.95 15.70 -4.09
N VAL A 397 -2.17 15.23 -4.34
CA VAL A 397 -2.99 14.52 -3.36
C VAL A 397 -2.72 13.03 -3.47
N VAL A 398 -2.29 12.42 -2.37
CA VAL A 398 -1.80 11.05 -2.29
C VAL A 398 -2.69 10.26 -1.33
N LEU A 399 -3.17 9.11 -1.78
CA LEU A 399 -3.93 8.16 -0.97
C LEU A 399 -3.03 6.98 -0.58
N THR A 400 -2.90 6.72 0.72
CA THR A 400 -2.08 5.64 1.25
C THR A 400 -2.91 4.39 1.58
N LYS A 401 -2.24 3.23 1.66
CA LYS A 401 -2.89 1.95 2.01
C LYS A 401 -3.53 1.98 3.41
N ALA A 402 -3.01 2.80 4.33
CA ALA A 402 -3.57 2.98 5.67
C ALA A 402 -4.87 3.82 5.71
N GLY A 403 -5.38 4.28 4.55
CA GLY A 403 -6.58 5.12 4.50
C GLY A 403 -6.31 6.60 4.83
N LYS A 404 -5.05 7.01 4.88
CA LYS A 404 -4.62 8.40 5.07
C LYS A 404 -4.46 9.10 3.72
N VAL A 405 -5.01 10.30 3.62
CA VAL A 405 -4.87 11.21 2.48
C VAL A 405 -3.91 12.33 2.87
N MET A 406 -2.91 12.57 2.03
CA MET A 406 -1.92 13.60 2.25
C MET A 406 -1.80 14.47 1.02
N THR A 407 -1.61 15.77 1.21
CA THR A 407 -1.36 16.68 0.10
C THR A 407 0.04 17.24 0.17
N LEU A 408 0.81 16.99 -0.88
CA LEU A 408 2.18 17.48 -1.04
C LEU A 408 2.20 18.67 -1.98
N HIS A 409 2.99 19.67 -1.64
CA HIS A 409 3.24 20.79 -2.53
C HIS A 409 4.30 20.40 -3.57
N THR A 410 4.01 20.61 -4.86
CA THR A 410 4.90 20.17 -5.96
C THR A 410 6.23 20.92 -6.05
N GLY A 411 6.34 22.12 -5.46
CA GLY A 411 7.55 22.95 -5.55
C GLY A 411 8.68 22.53 -4.59
N ASP A 412 8.33 22.05 -3.40
CA ASP A 412 9.24 21.76 -2.28
C ASP A 412 9.00 20.39 -1.64
N GLY A 413 7.90 19.71 -1.98
CA GLY A 413 7.57 18.37 -1.47
C GLY A 413 7.05 18.36 -0.03
N ARG A 414 6.80 19.52 0.59
CA ARG A 414 6.28 19.58 1.96
C ARG A 414 4.85 19.06 2.02
N VAL A 415 4.49 18.46 3.15
CA VAL A 415 3.10 18.12 3.49
C VAL A 415 2.37 19.41 3.88
N ILE A 416 1.29 19.73 3.18
CA ILE A 416 0.43 20.90 3.49
C ILE A 416 -0.58 20.51 4.55
N TRP A 417 -1.27 19.40 4.32
CA TRP A 417 -2.22 18.80 5.25
C TRP A 417 -2.20 17.29 5.10
N SER A 418 -2.66 16.62 6.14
CA SER A 418 -2.66 15.18 6.26
C SER A 418 -3.88 14.77 7.07
N LYS A 419 -4.73 13.91 6.50
CA LYS A 419 -6.00 13.50 7.11
C LYS A 419 -6.15 11.98 7.03
N LEU A 420 -6.27 11.32 8.18
CA LEU A 420 -6.69 9.93 8.26
C LEU A 420 -8.22 9.86 8.25
N LEU A 421 -8.79 9.26 7.20
CA LEU A 421 -10.22 9.19 6.99
C LEU A 421 -10.88 8.24 8.00
N PRO A 422 -11.80 8.71 8.86
CA PRO A 422 -12.46 7.85 9.86
C PRO A 422 -13.18 6.67 9.24
N SER A 423 -13.71 6.86 8.04
CA SER A 423 -14.49 5.87 7.30
C SER A 423 -13.63 4.74 6.70
N LEU A 424 -12.31 4.95 6.59
CA LEU A 424 -11.32 3.97 6.15
C LEU A 424 -10.39 3.51 7.29
N ARG A 425 -10.71 3.83 8.55
CA ARG A 425 -9.94 3.34 9.70
C ARG A 425 -10.19 1.86 9.91
N ALA A 426 -9.09 1.12 10.09
CA ALA A 426 -9.19 -0.28 10.45
C ALA A 426 -9.79 -0.39 11.85
N SER A 427 -10.97 -1.00 11.94
CA SER A 427 -11.35 -1.58 13.23
C SER A 427 -10.35 -2.70 13.49
N ARG A 428 -9.56 -2.62 14.57
CA ARG A 428 -8.56 -3.65 14.93
C ARG A 428 -9.12 -5.07 14.97
N PHE A 429 -10.44 -5.20 15.10
CA PHE A 429 -11.16 -6.46 15.22
C PHE A 429 -12.22 -6.67 14.12
N GLY A 430 -12.30 -5.78 13.13
CA GLY A 430 -13.16 -5.90 11.95
C GLY A 430 -12.35 -6.19 10.68
N GLY A 431 -13.04 -6.31 9.53
CA GLY A 431 -12.36 -6.41 8.24
C GLY A 431 -11.48 -5.18 7.99
N VAL A 432 -10.28 -5.38 7.43
CA VAL A 432 -9.39 -4.26 7.08
C VAL A 432 -10.04 -3.49 5.92
N PRO A 433 -10.49 -2.24 6.13
CA PRO A 433 -11.00 -1.43 5.03
C PRO A 433 -9.89 -1.19 4.03
N SER A 434 -10.25 -1.19 2.76
CA SER A 434 -9.29 -1.05 1.67
C SER A 434 -9.59 0.23 0.91
N ALA A 435 -8.64 1.16 0.92
CA ALA A 435 -8.64 2.32 0.03
C ALA A 435 -8.52 1.81 -1.42
N LEU A 436 -9.43 2.24 -2.31
CA LEU A 436 -9.43 1.79 -3.70
C LEU A 436 -8.70 2.79 -4.59
N ARG A 437 -9.26 4.01 -4.74
CA ARG A 437 -8.77 5.05 -5.67
C ARG A 437 -9.18 6.45 -5.26
N ILE A 438 -8.49 7.43 -5.84
CA ILE A 438 -8.79 8.86 -5.70
C ILE A 438 -9.13 9.48 -7.06
N TYR A 439 -10.18 10.30 -7.10
CA TYR A 439 -10.62 10.99 -8.31
C TYR A 439 -10.85 12.49 -8.05
N GLN A 440 -10.88 13.29 -9.12
CA GLN A 440 -11.22 14.71 -9.02
C GLN A 440 -12.75 14.89 -9.00
N TRP A 441 -13.33 15.28 -7.87
CA TRP A 441 -14.77 15.46 -7.74
C TRP A 441 -15.27 16.69 -8.48
N GLN A 442 -14.67 17.85 -8.19
CA GLN A 442 -15.06 19.14 -8.77
C GLN A 442 -13.80 19.95 -9.08
N VAL A 443 -13.74 20.51 -10.29
CA VAL A 443 -12.72 21.48 -10.68
C VAL A 443 -13.46 22.75 -11.13
N PRO A 444 -13.57 23.76 -10.25
CA PRO A 444 -14.29 24.99 -10.55
C PRO A 444 -13.75 25.68 -11.80
N HIS A 445 -14.64 26.29 -12.58
CA HIS A 445 -14.24 27.07 -13.75
C HIS A 445 -13.42 28.30 -13.33
N HIS A 446 -12.52 28.79 -14.19
CA HIS A 446 -11.65 29.95 -13.91
C HIS A 446 -12.39 31.22 -13.45
N SER A 447 -13.66 31.38 -13.79
CA SER A 447 -14.51 32.51 -13.39
C SER A 447 -15.19 32.33 -12.01
N VAL A 448 -15.25 31.10 -11.48
CA VAL A 448 -15.94 30.71 -10.22
C VAL A 448 -14.95 30.16 -9.18
N MET A 449 -13.66 30.52 -9.28
CA MET A 449 -12.60 30.20 -8.29
C MET A 449 -12.80 30.95 -6.95
N ARG A 450 -14.05 31.07 -6.46
CA ARG A 450 -14.37 31.33 -5.06
C ARG A 450 -14.43 30.01 -4.27
N GLU A 451 -14.80 28.91 -4.92
CA GLU A 451 -14.83 27.58 -4.33
C GLU A 451 -13.51 26.85 -4.59
N ASN A 452 -13.09 26.05 -3.61
CA ASN A 452 -11.89 25.23 -3.73
C ASN A 452 -12.19 23.95 -4.51
N PRO A 453 -11.22 23.40 -5.26
CA PRO A 453 -11.39 22.12 -5.92
C PRO A 453 -11.50 20.98 -4.90
N SER A 454 -12.34 19.99 -5.19
CA SER A 454 -12.58 18.85 -4.30
C SER A 454 -12.19 17.51 -4.93
N VAL A 455 -11.82 16.56 -4.09
CA VAL A 455 -11.40 15.21 -4.46
C VAL A 455 -12.32 14.18 -3.84
N LEU A 456 -12.56 13.10 -4.58
CA LEU A 456 -13.36 11.96 -4.17
C LEU A 456 -12.43 10.81 -3.81
N VAL A 457 -12.56 10.30 -2.59
CA VAL A 457 -11.88 9.09 -2.13
C VAL A 457 -12.89 7.97 -2.03
N VAL A 458 -12.57 6.84 -2.65
CA VAL A 458 -13.42 5.65 -2.66
C VAL A 458 -12.69 4.50 -1.99
N GLY A 459 -13.38 3.82 -1.09
CA GLY A 459 -12.86 2.64 -0.41
C GLY A 459 -13.93 1.59 -0.16
N ARG A 460 -13.53 0.50 0.49
CA ARG A 460 -14.41 -0.57 0.97
C ARG A 460 -14.25 -0.72 2.47
N THR A 461 -15.35 -1.03 3.16
CA THR A 461 -15.34 -1.25 4.62
C THR A 461 -14.66 -2.56 5.04
N GLY A 462 -14.52 -3.52 4.12
CA GLY A 462 -13.89 -4.80 4.38
C GLY A 462 -13.03 -5.28 3.22
N ALA A 463 -12.35 -6.41 3.42
CA ALA A 463 -11.47 -7.02 2.43
C ALA A 463 -12.23 -7.75 1.31
N GLU A 464 -13.47 -8.18 1.58
CA GLU A 464 -14.30 -8.88 0.59
C GLU A 464 -14.86 -7.91 -0.47
N SER A 465 -14.95 -8.39 -1.72
CA SER A 465 -15.50 -7.60 -2.84
C SER A 465 -17.00 -7.27 -2.69
N SER A 466 -17.72 -8.04 -1.87
CA SER A 466 -19.12 -7.83 -1.51
C SER A 466 -19.32 -6.77 -0.41
N ALA A 467 -18.24 -6.33 0.26
CA ALA A 467 -18.34 -5.37 1.35
C ALA A 467 -18.87 -4.01 0.85
N PRO A 468 -19.69 -3.31 1.66
CA PRO A 468 -20.24 -2.02 1.28
C PRO A 468 -19.11 -1.01 1.06
N GLY A 469 -19.29 -0.20 0.03
CA GLY A 469 -18.36 0.86 -0.31
C GLY A 469 -18.43 2.05 0.65
N VAL A 470 -17.41 2.88 0.58
CA VAL A 470 -17.31 4.13 1.34
C VAL A 470 -16.89 5.23 0.39
N PHE A 471 -17.55 6.38 0.54
CA PHE A 471 -17.18 7.63 -0.09
C PHE A 471 -16.80 8.69 0.93
N SER A 472 -15.75 9.43 0.60
CA SER A 472 -15.35 10.65 1.29
C SER A 472 -14.99 11.72 0.27
N ILE A 473 -15.57 12.90 0.40
CA ILE A 473 -15.31 14.07 -0.44
C ILE A 473 -14.50 15.05 0.40
N LEU A 474 -13.33 15.43 -0.09
CA LEU A 474 -12.39 16.30 0.60
C LEU A 474 -12.14 17.58 -0.19
N ASP A 475 -11.98 18.70 0.50
CA ASP A 475 -11.38 19.89 -0.11
C ASP A 475 -9.88 19.64 -0.35
N SER A 476 -9.42 19.87 -1.58
CA SER A 476 -8.01 19.67 -1.95
C SER A 476 -7.07 20.63 -1.21
N TYR A 477 -7.54 21.83 -0.86
CA TYR A 477 -6.70 22.88 -0.28
C TYR A 477 -6.57 22.77 1.24
N SER A 478 -7.70 22.62 1.95
CA SER A 478 -7.73 22.54 3.42
C SER A 478 -7.58 21.11 3.96
N GLY A 479 -8.00 20.11 3.18
CA GLY A 479 -8.11 18.73 3.65
C GLY A 479 -9.33 18.47 4.53
N GLU A 480 -10.27 19.40 4.60
CA GLU A 480 -11.53 19.22 5.31
C GLU A 480 -12.44 18.24 4.56
N GLU A 481 -13.04 17.31 5.31
CA GLU A 481 -14.01 16.35 4.79
C GLU A 481 -15.37 17.04 4.66
N LEU A 482 -15.74 17.35 3.41
CA LEU A 482 -16.98 18.04 3.06
C LEU A 482 -18.19 17.11 3.23
N ASN A 483 -18.03 15.85 2.84
CA ASN A 483 -19.09 14.85 2.95
C ASN A 483 -18.49 13.44 3.07
N SER A 484 -19.13 12.58 3.85
CA SER A 484 -18.77 11.17 4.00
C SER A 484 -20.04 10.32 3.96
N MET A 485 -20.04 9.26 3.16
CA MET A 485 -21.20 8.39 3.00
C MET A 485 -20.77 6.94 2.92
N LYS A 486 -21.45 6.06 3.68
CA LYS A 486 -21.37 4.61 3.47
C LYS A 486 -22.38 4.23 2.40
N LEU A 487 -21.95 3.43 1.44
CA LEU A 487 -22.76 2.97 0.33
C LEU A 487 -23.54 1.72 0.74
N ASP A 488 -24.80 1.64 0.32
CA ASP A 488 -25.66 0.46 0.54
C ASP A 488 -25.28 -0.71 -0.38
N HIS A 489 -24.43 -0.45 -1.37
CA HIS A 489 -23.95 -1.41 -2.34
C HIS A 489 -22.42 -1.60 -2.25
N SER A 490 -21.96 -2.76 -2.72
CA SER A 490 -20.53 -3.03 -2.93
C SER A 490 -19.95 -2.18 -4.07
N VAL A 491 -18.63 -2.02 -4.09
CA VAL A 491 -17.92 -1.27 -5.15
C VAL A 491 -17.01 -2.23 -5.90
N PHE A 492 -17.40 -2.70 -7.08
CA PHE A 492 -16.59 -3.56 -7.94
C PHE A 492 -15.67 -2.75 -8.85
N GLN A 493 -16.22 -1.80 -9.60
CA GLN A 493 -15.47 -0.94 -10.55
C GLN A 493 -16.05 0.48 -10.55
N ILE A 494 -15.18 1.48 -10.74
CA ILE A 494 -15.56 2.90 -10.77
C ILE A 494 -15.20 3.46 -12.14
N ILE A 495 -16.18 4.08 -12.80
CA ILE A 495 -16.04 4.64 -14.15
C ILE A 495 -16.29 6.16 -14.05
N PRO A 496 -15.24 6.99 -14.16
CA PRO A 496 -15.41 8.43 -14.27
C PRO A 496 -16.00 8.80 -15.63
N LEU A 497 -17.09 9.56 -15.65
CA LEU A 497 -17.70 10.05 -16.88
C LEU A 497 -17.07 11.40 -17.27
N THR A 498 -17.09 11.72 -18.57
CA THR A 498 -16.65 13.04 -19.07
C THR A 498 -17.72 14.13 -18.88
N LEU A 499 -18.89 13.74 -18.40
CA LEU A 499 -20.03 14.63 -18.15
C LEU A 499 -19.88 15.31 -16.80
N LYS A 500 -20.45 16.52 -16.70
CA LYS A 500 -20.49 17.32 -15.48
C LYS A 500 -21.92 17.78 -15.21
N ASP A 501 -22.23 18.02 -13.95
CA ASP A 501 -23.48 18.64 -13.54
C ASP A 501 -23.41 20.19 -13.62
N SER A 502 -24.51 20.85 -13.25
CA SER A 502 -24.64 22.31 -13.18
C SER A 502 -23.68 22.96 -12.16
N SER A 503 -23.17 22.18 -11.21
CA SER A 503 -22.20 22.59 -10.18
C SER A 503 -20.75 22.23 -10.56
N GLU A 504 -20.50 21.84 -11.82
CA GLU A 504 -19.19 21.41 -12.32
C GLU A 504 -18.61 20.15 -11.63
N GLN A 505 -19.44 19.38 -10.93
CA GLN A 505 -19.07 18.08 -10.37
C GLN A 505 -19.07 17.04 -11.48
N ARG A 506 -18.02 16.22 -11.53
CA ARG A 506 -17.93 15.12 -12.50
C ARG A 506 -18.86 13.98 -12.08
N LEU A 507 -19.47 13.35 -13.08
CA LEU A 507 -20.31 12.20 -12.87
C LEU A 507 -19.48 10.92 -12.74
N TYR A 508 -19.91 10.03 -11.86
CA TYR A 508 -19.29 8.73 -11.60
C TYR A 508 -20.34 7.63 -11.69
N LEU A 509 -19.97 6.55 -12.37
CA LEU A 509 -20.76 5.32 -12.40
C LEU A 509 -20.01 4.24 -11.61
N ILE A 510 -20.68 3.69 -10.60
CA ILE A 510 -20.12 2.64 -9.75
C ILE A 510 -20.84 1.34 -10.04
N LEU A 511 -20.08 0.32 -10.39
CA LEU A 511 -20.62 -1.03 -10.56
C LEU A 511 -20.56 -1.78 -9.23
N ASP A 512 -21.67 -2.40 -8.84
CA ASP A 512 -21.73 -3.32 -7.71
C ASP A 512 -21.24 -4.73 -8.11
N SER A 513 -21.18 -5.65 -7.14
CA SER A 513 -20.84 -7.06 -7.38
C SER A 513 -21.89 -7.83 -8.18
N ASN A 514 -23.12 -7.34 -8.24
CA ASN A 514 -24.22 -7.89 -9.04
C ASN A 514 -24.26 -7.30 -10.47
N SER A 515 -23.26 -6.47 -10.84
CA SER A 515 -23.22 -5.73 -12.11
C SER A 515 -24.34 -4.70 -12.29
N ASN A 516 -24.92 -4.15 -11.23
CA ASN A 516 -25.75 -2.94 -11.30
C ASN A 516 -24.88 -1.70 -11.23
N ALA A 517 -25.31 -0.65 -11.93
CA ALA A 517 -24.57 0.59 -12.06
C ALA A 517 -25.28 1.72 -11.32
N HIS A 518 -24.61 2.32 -10.34
CA HIS A 518 -25.12 3.41 -9.51
C HIS A 518 -24.49 4.74 -9.92
N LEU A 519 -25.33 5.75 -10.14
CA LEU A 519 -24.91 7.09 -10.58
C LEU A 519 -24.68 8.05 -9.41
N TYR A 520 -23.56 8.76 -9.45
CA TYR A 520 -23.20 9.81 -8.49
C TYR A 520 -22.70 11.07 -9.23
N PRO A 521 -22.95 12.29 -8.70
CA PRO A 521 -23.79 12.62 -7.54
C PRO A 521 -25.29 12.31 -7.75
N LYS A 522 -26.01 12.04 -6.67
CA LYS A 522 -27.47 11.80 -6.70
C LYS A 522 -28.21 13.13 -6.73
N SER A 523 -28.35 13.72 -7.93
CA SER A 523 -29.12 14.94 -8.19
C SER A 523 -30.01 14.78 -9.42
N ALA A 524 -31.14 15.47 -9.45
CA ALA A 524 -32.08 15.44 -10.57
C ALA A 524 -31.46 15.98 -11.87
N ASP A 525 -30.61 17.01 -11.77
CA ASP A 525 -29.86 17.55 -12.91
C ASP A 525 -28.93 16.49 -13.50
N THR A 526 -28.23 15.78 -12.63
CA THR A 526 -27.29 14.70 -12.98
C THR A 526 -28.00 13.56 -13.70
N LEU A 527 -29.17 13.15 -13.19
CA LEU A 527 -30.01 12.13 -13.80
C LEU A 527 -30.44 12.55 -15.21
N ASN A 528 -30.92 13.79 -15.38
CA ASN A 528 -31.39 14.29 -16.68
C ASN A 528 -30.27 14.31 -17.73
N ILE A 529 -29.08 14.79 -17.36
CA ILE A 529 -27.91 14.81 -18.24
C ILE A 529 -27.48 13.38 -18.61
N PHE A 530 -27.45 12.49 -17.62
CA PHE A 530 -27.07 11.11 -17.83
C PHE A 530 -28.06 10.35 -18.73
N LEU A 531 -29.36 10.51 -18.51
CA LEU A 531 -30.40 9.83 -19.30
C LEU A 531 -30.39 10.23 -20.79
N HIS A 532 -29.94 11.45 -21.11
CA HIS A 532 -29.77 11.89 -22.50
C HIS A 532 -28.63 11.16 -23.21
N GLU A 533 -27.52 10.89 -22.51
CA GLU A 533 -26.31 10.26 -23.07
C GLU A 533 -26.23 8.75 -22.82
N MET A 534 -27.14 8.19 -22.02
CA MET A 534 -27.12 6.80 -21.57
C MET A 534 -26.99 5.78 -22.70
N SER A 535 -27.65 6.01 -23.84
CA SER A 535 -27.61 5.10 -25.01
C SER A 535 -26.24 5.04 -25.68
N ASN A 536 -25.38 6.02 -25.43
CA ASN A 536 -24.03 6.12 -25.98
C ASN A 536 -22.95 5.63 -24.99
N LEU A 537 -23.34 5.21 -23.78
CA LEU A 537 -22.42 4.75 -22.75
C LEU A 537 -22.24 3.24 -22.79
N TYR A 538 -21.00 2.82 -22.99
CA TYR A 538 -20.57 1.44 -22.98
C TYR A 538 -19.40 1.31 -22.02
N PHE A 539 -19.31 0.17 -21.36
CA PHE A 539 -18.17 -0.15 -20.53
C PHE A 539 -17.76 -1.60 -20.73
N TYR A 540 -16.54 -1.92 -20.36
CA TYR A 540 -16.01 -3.27 -20.46
C TYR A 540 -15.39 -3.68 -19.12
N SER A 541 -15.42 -4.98 -18.84
CA SER A 541 -14.72 -5.59 -17.71
C SER A 541 -13.71 -6.61 -18.23
N VAL A 542 -12.59 -6.71 -17.52
CA VAL A 542 -11.51 -7.66 -17.82
C VAL A 542 -11.33 -8.53 -16.59
N ASP A 543 -11.66 -9.81 -16.71
CA ASP A 543 -11.41 -10.79 -15.68
C ASP A 543 -10.17 -11.62 -16.05
N ILE A 544 -9.07 -11.31 -15.36
CA ILE A 544 -7.77 -11.97 -15.57
C ILE A 544 -7.80 -13.42 -15.06
N GLN A 545 -8.61 -13.72 -14.02
CA GLN A 545 -8.69 -15.07 -13.45
C GLN A 545 -9.55 -15.99 -14.30
N ALA A 546 -10.72 -15.51 -14.73
CA ALA A 546 -11.59 -16.24 -15.64
C ALA A 546 -11.07 -16.23 -17.09
N ASN A 547 -10.11 -15.36 -17.41
CA ASN A 547 -9.53 -15.19 -18.74
C ASN A 547 -10.56 -14.71 -19.80
N VAL A 548 -11.44 -13.80 -19.37
CA VAL A 548 -12.57 -13.30 -20.18
C VAL A 548 -12.60 -11.78 -20.18
N ILE A 549 -12.95 -11.22 -21.33
CA ILE A 549 -13.28 -9.80 -21.49
C ILE A 549 -14.74 -9.71 -21.89
N LYS A 550 -15.48 -8.81 -21.24
CA LYS A 550 -16.91 -8.61 -21.50
C LYS A 550 -17.20 -7.14 -21.75
N GLY A 551 -18.08 -6.86 -22.70
CA GLY A 551 -18.62 -5.52 -22.96
C GLY A 551 -20.09 -5.43 -22.58
N TYR A 552 -20.47 -4.29 -22.02
CA TYR A 552 -21.79 -4.05 -21.48
C TYR A 552 -22.39 -2.74 -21.99
N SER A 553 -23.72 -2.71 -22.02
CA SER A 553 -24.54 -1.52 -22.16
C SER A 553 -25.38 -1.31 -20.91
N LEU A 554 -25.88 -0.09 -20.73
CA LEU A 554 -26.76 0.25 -19.62
C LEU A 554 -28.23 0.13 -20.07
N GLN A 555 -29.07 -0.43 -19.21
CA GLN A 555 -30.52 -0.48 -19.37
C GLN A 555 -31.21 0.38 -18.31
N LYS A 556 -32.39 0.92 -18.67
CA LYS A 556 -33.18 1.74 -17.73
C LYS A 556 -33.77 0.83 -16.64
N SER A 557 -33.39 1.16 -15.41
CA SER A 557 -33.88 0.62 -14.14
C SER A 557 -33.30 -0.74 -13.70
N CYS A 558 -32.92 -0.78 -12.41
CA CYS A 558 -32.82 -2.00 -11.59
C CYS A 558 -34.23 -2.45 -11.19
N ASP A 559 -34.43 -3.74 -10.87
CA ASP A 559 -35.75 -4.31 -10.53
C ASP A 559 -36.55 -3.47 -9.51
N LEU A 560 -37.85 -3.32 -9.81
CA LEU A 560 -38.87 -2.40 -9.29
C LEU A 560 -39.14 -2.37 -7.77
N ASN A 561 -38.35 -3.03 -6.93
CA ASN A 561 -38.66 -3.20 -5.50
C ASN A 561 -38.02 -2.15 -4.57
N PHE A 562 -37.05 -1.37 -5.04
CA PHE A 562 -36.48 -0.24 -4.31
C PHE A 562 -36.40 0.96 -5.24
N GLY A 563 -37.13 2.04 -4.93
CA GLY A 563 -37.24 3.25 -5.75
C GLY A 563 -35.96 4.11 -5.80
N ASP A 564 -34.81 3.51 -6.10
CA ASP A 564 -33.57 4.24 -6.37
C ASP A 564 -33.48 4.54 -7.87
N ASP A 565 -33.99 5.71 -8.28
CA ASP A 565 -33.97 6.20 -9.67
C ASP A 565 -32.54 6.31 -10.24
N TYR A 566 -31.51 6.21 -9.40
CA TYR A 566 -30.10 6.32 -9.74
C TYR A 566 -29.42 4.96 -9.99
N CYS A 567 -30.17 3.85 -9.97
CA CYS A 567 -29.69 2.50 -10.25
C CYS A 567 -30.06 2.05 -11.67
N PHE A 568 -29.08 1.56 -12.41
CA PHE A 568 -29.21 1.07 -13.78
C PHE A 568 -28.73 -0.37 -13.89
N SER A 569 -29.54 -1.23 -14.49
CA SER A 569 -29.13 -2.61 -14.80
C SER A 569 -28.16 -2.61 -15.98
N THR A 570 -27.29 -3.62 -16.04
CA THR A 570 -26.33 -3.76 -17.12
C THR A 570 -26.68 -4.94 -18.00
N LYS A 571 -26.43 -4.79 -19.30
CA LYS A 571 -26.68 -5.80 -20.32
C LYS A 571 -25.39 -6.17 -21.02
N GLU A 572 -25.00 -7.43 -20.91
CA GLU A 572 -23.89 -7.97 -21.68
C GLU A 572 -24.19 -7.88 -23.19
N LEU A 573 -23.25 -7.33 -23.96
CA LEU A 573 -23.34 -7.18 -25.41
C LEU A 573 -22.47 -8.18 -26.14
N TRP A 574 -21.24 -8.35 -25.67
CA TRP A 574 -20.23 -9.22 -26.27
C TRP A 574 -19.30 -9.76 -25.21
N SER A 575 -18.72 -10.93 -25.47
CA SER A 575 -17.70 -11.55 -24.62
C SER A 575 -16.63 -12.20 -25.48
N ILE A 576 -15.37 -12.04 -25.08
CA ILE A 576 -14.20 -12.68 -25.67
C ILE A 576 -13.58 -13.56 -24.59
N ILE A 577 -13.57 -14.87 -24.84
CA ILE A 577 -13.01 -15.88 -23.93
C ILE A 577 -11.68 -16.33 -24.51
N PHE A 578 -10.62 -16.22 -23.73
CA PHE A 578 -9.31 -16.76 -24.10
C PHE A 578 -9.17 -18.17 -23.48
N PRO A 579 -8.89 -19.21 -24.28
CA PRO A 579 -8.76 -20.57 -23.73
C PRO A 579 -7.55 -20.67 -22.79
N SER A 580 -7.81 -21.00 -21.52
CA SER A 580 -6.79 -21.05 -20.46
C SER A 580 -5.69 -22.08 -20.70
N ASP A 581 -5.91 -23.06 -21.58
CA ASP A 581 -4.91 -24.06 -21.96
C ASP A 581 -3.83 -23.47 -22.89
N SER A 582 -4.18 -22.45 -23.68
CA SER A 582 -3.30 -21.88 -24.70
C SER A 582 -2.82 -20.47 -24.38
N GLU A 583 -3.67 -19.64 -23.79
CA GLU A 583 -3.41 -18.22 -23.57
C GLU A 583 -3.93 -17.80 -22.20
N ARG A 584 -3.25 -16.85 -21.57
CA ARG A 584 -3.64 -16.23 -20.29
C ARG A 584 -3.46 -14.72 -20.43
N ILE A 585 -4.48 -13.94 -20.11
CA ILE A 585 -4.39 -12.47 -20.07
C ILE A 585 -3.37 -12.08 -18.99
N VAL A 586 -2.45 -11.19 -19.37
CA VAL A 586 -1.41 -10.67 -18.47
C VAL A 586 -1.62 -9.20 -18.19
N ILE A 587 -1.97 -8.43 -19.23
CA ILE A 587 -2.15 -6.99 -19.11
C ILE A 587 -3.25 -6.51 -20.08
N SER A 588 -4.00 -5.50 -19.63
CA SER A 588 -4.98 -4.76 -20.41
C SER A 588 -4.75 -3.27 -20.20
N GLU A 589 -4.55 -2.53 -21.28
CA GLU A 589 -4.28 -1.08 -21.23
C GLU A 589 -5.26 -0.30 -22.10
N THR A 590 -5.63 0.89 -21.62
CA THR A 590 -6.46 1.84 -22.37
C THR A 590 -5.85 3.22 -22.44
N ARG A 591 -6.32 3.98 -23.42
CA ARG A 591 -5.96 5.37 -23.56
C ARG A 591 -6.52 6.17 -22.39
N ASN A 592 -5.71 7.09 -21.86
CA ASN A 592 -6.19 8.01 -20.84
C ASN A 592 -7.32 8.91 -21.40
N MET A 593 -8.47 8.92 -20.74
CA MET A 593 -9.68 9.63 -21.18
C MET A 593 -9.50 11.15 -21.31
N ASN A 594 -8.57 11.72 -20.54
CA ASN A 594 -8.25 13.16 -20.54
C ASN A 594 -7.15 13.54 -21.55
N GLU A 595 -6.61 12.59 -22.30
CA GLU A 595 -5.56 12.87 -23.29
C GLU A 595 -6.11 13.68 -24.47
N VAL A 596 -5.47 14.82 -24.74
CA VAL A 596 -5.72 15.64 -25.92
C VAL A 596 -4.73 15.30 -27.03
N VAL A 597 -5.22 15.21 -28.28
CA VAL A 597 -4.43 14.99 -29.49
C VAL A 597 -4.56 16.21 -30.39
N HIS A 598 -3.44 16.86 -30.70
CA HIS A 598 -3.44 18.07 -31.52
C HIS A 598 -3.53 17.75 -33.03
N THR A 599 -2.70 16.81 -33.50
CA THR A 599 -2.61 16.46 -34.92
C THR A 599 -3.30 15.13 -35.22
N GLN A 600 -4.31 15.18 -36.08
CA GLN A 600 -5.05 13.99 -36.53
C GLN A 600 -4.31 13.18 -37.59
N ALA A 601 -3.27 13.74 -38.20
CA ALA A 601 -2.62 13.16 -39.36
C ALA A 601 -1.09 13.34 -39.27
N LYS A 602 -0.36 12.41 -39.88
CA LYS A 602 1.11 12.35 -39.95
C LYS A 602 1.50 12.52 -41.41
N THR A 603 2.27 13.55 -41.72
CA THR A 603 2.84 13.75 -43.06
C THR A 603 3.92 12.72 -43.31
N ILE A 604 3.86 12.07 -44.47
CA ILE A 604 4.91 11.21 -45.01
C ILE A 604 5.77 12.06 -45.96
N GLY A 605 6.87 11.50 -46.47
CA GLY A 605 7.52 12.01 -47.67
C GLY A 605 6.53 12.17 -48.83
N ASP A 606 6.92 12.98 -49.81
CA ASP A 606 6.15 13.24 -51.05
C ASP A 606 4.82 14.01 -50.87
N HIS A 607 4.67 14.77 -49.78
CA HIS A 607 3.45 15.56 -49.49
C HIS A 607 2.17 14.73 -49.31
N ASP A 608 2.33 13.44 -49.00
CA ASP A 608 1.25 12.55 -48.61
C ASP A 608 1.02 12.56 -47.09
N VAL A 609 -0.18 12.18 -46.67
CA VAL A 609 -0.61 12.20 -45.27
C VAL A 609 -1.26 10.87 -44.90
N MET A 610 -0.86 10.29 -43.77
CA MET A 610 -1.60 9.20 -43.11
C MET A 610 -2.46 9.76 -41.98
N TYR A 611 -3.75 9.44 -41.99
CA TYR A 611 -4.66 9.78 -40.91
C TYR A 611 -4.50 8.78 -39.76
N LYS A 612 -4.31 9.29 -38.54
CA LYS A 612 -4.20 8.48 -37.33
C LYS A 612 -5.58 7.92 -36.97
N TYR A 613 -5.64 6.66 -36.55
CA TYR A 613 -6.86 6.09 -35.99
C TYR A 613 -7.01 6.50 -34.52
N LEU A 614 -7.90 7.43 -34.22
CA LEU A 614 -8.04 8.08 -32.90
C LEU A 614 -9.31 7.67 -32.15
N SER A 615 -9.52 6.37 -31.93
CA SER A 615 -10.62 5.90 -31.09
C SER A 615 -10.30 6.04 -29.60
N LYS A 616 -11.25 6.56 -28.81
CA LYS A 616 -11.17 6.53 -27.33
C LYS A 616 -11.54 5.17 -26.76
N ASN A 617 -12.16 4.31 -27.57
CA ASN A 617 -12.71 3.01 -27.16
C ASN A 617 -11.73 1.86 -27.43
N LEU A 618 -10.47 2.16 -27.72
CA LEU A 618 -9.45 1.16 -28.05
C LEU A 618 -8.88 0.56 -26.76
N VAL A 619 -8.85 -0.77 -26.70
CA VAL A 619 -8.27 -1.55 -25.61
C VAL A 619 -7.14 -2.41 -26.18
N PHE A 620 -5.98 -2.32 -25.56
CA PHE A 620 -4.88 -3.23 -25.83
C PHE A 620 -4.88 -4.36 -24.82
N VAL A 621 -4.77 -5.61 -25.29
CA VAL A 621 -4.72 -6.79 -24.44
C VAL A 621 -3.54 -7.65 -24.87
N ALA A 622 -2.71 -8.06 -23.91
CA ALA A 622 -1.65 -9.01 -24.17
C ALA A 622 -1.88 -10.31 -23.40
N THR A 623 -1.77 -11.43 -24.10
CA THR A 623 -1.89 -12.78 -23.55
C THR A 623 -0.56 -13.52 -23.69
N LEU A 624 -0.23 -14.33 -22.69
CA LEU A 624 0.92 -15.24 -22.72
C LEU A 624 0.44 -16.68 -22.71
N SER A 625 1.24 -17.58 -23.28
CA SER A 625 1.11 -19.01 -22.99
C SER A 625 1.21 -19.27 -21.48
N PRO A 626 0.35 -20.08 -20.85
CA PRO A 626 0.28 -20.24 -19.39
C PRO A 626 1.61 -20.54 -18.71
N LYS A 627 2.45 -21.37 -19.34
CA LYS A 627 3.78 -21.71 -18.83
C LYS A 627 4.72 -20.50 -18.82
N ALA A 628 4.63 -19.62 -19.82
CA ALA A 628 5.51 -18.45 -20.00
C ALA A 628 5.16 -17.26 -19.06
N ALA A 629 4.17 -17.41 -18.19
CA ALA A 629 3.83 -16.42 -17.16
C ALA A 629 4.74 -16.50 -15.92
N GLY A 630 5.65 -17.47 -15.85
CA GLY A 630 6.62 -17.65 -14.75
C GLY A 630 7.94 -16.89 -14.93
N ASP A 631 8.91 -17.20 -14.07
CA ASP A 631 10.24 -16.58 -14.06
C ASP A 631 11.00 -16.78 -15.38
N ILE A 632 11.76 -15.77 -15.78
CA ILE A 632 12.50 -15.76 -17.05
C ILE A 632 13.40 -17.00 -17.15
N GLY A 633 13.24 -17.76 -18.24
CA GLY A 633 14.03 -18.98 -18.50
C GLY A 633 13.43 -20.28 -17.96
N SER A 634 12.25 -20.24 -17.34
CA SER A 634 11.53 -21.44 -16.88
C SER A 634 10.91 -22.27 -18.02
N VAL A 635 10.84 -21.75 -19.24
CA VAL A 635 10.13 -22.37 -20.37
C VAL A 635 11.00 -22.41 -21.62
N LEU A 636 10.80 -23.46 -22.42
CA LEU A 636 11.44 -23.62 -23.71
C LEU A 636 10.88 -22.61 -24.74
N PRO A 637 11.70 -22.08 -25.67
CA PRO A 637 11.26 -21.08 -26.64
C PRO A 637 10.15 -21.53 -27.60
N GLU A 638 9.89 -22.83 -27.73
CA GLU A 638 8.83 -23.38 -28.59
C GLU A 638 7.46 -23.36 -27.92
N GLU A 639 7.43 -23.46 -26.59
CA GLU A 639 6.19 -23.46 -25.80
C GLU A 639 5.78 -22.06 -25.33
N ALA A 640 6.66 -21.07 -25.52
CA ALA A 640 6.43 -19.69 -25.11
C ALA A 640 5.92 -18.84 -26.28
N SER A 641 4.77 -18.19 -26.10
CA SER A 641 4.27 -17.21 -27.06
C SER A 641 3.52 -16.07 -26.39
N LEU A 642 3.71 -14.85 -26.91
CA LEU A 642 2.98 -13.64 -26.56
C LEU A 642 2.05 -13.27 -27.71
N VAL A 643 0.77 -13.03 -27.43
CA VAL A 643 -0.17 -12.52 -28.42
C VAL A 643 -0.71 -11.17 -27.98
N ALA A 644 -0.59 -10.18 -28.85
CA ALA A 644 -1.09 -8.83 -28.64
C ALA A 644 -2.33 -8.59 -29.50
N TYR A 645 -3.41 -8.13 -28.84
CA TYR A 645 -4.71 -7.84 -29.41
C TYR A 645 -5.05 -6.36 -29.27
N LEU A 646 -5.62 -5.80 -30.32
CA LEU A 646 -6.23 -4.47 -30.32
C LEU A 646 -7.73 -4.64 -30.54
N ILE A 647 -8.52 -4.27 -29.53
CA ILE A 647 -9.95 -4.56 -29.45
C ILE A 647 -10.72 -3.24 -29.31
N ASP A 648 -11.85 -3.12 -30.01
CA ASP A 648 -12.81 -2.04 -29.78
C ASP A 648 -13.73 -2.41 -28.60
N ALA A 649 -13.71 -1.62 -27.52
CA ALA A 649 -14.50 -1.84 -26.31
C ALA A 649 -16.02 -1.76 -26.52
N VAL A 650 -16.49 -1.07 -27.56
CA VAL A 650 -17.93 -0.94 -27.82
C VAL A 650 -18.47 -2.18 -28.51
N THR A 651 -17.78 -2.65 -29.55
CA THR A 651 -18.27 -3.73 -30.42
C THR A 651 -17.65 -5.10 -30.13
N GLY A 652 -16.55 -5.17 -29.39
CA GLY A 652 -15.77 -6.40 -29.19
C GLY A 652 -14.98 -6.84 -30.42
N ARG A 653 -14.88 -5.99 -31.46
CA ARG A 653 -14.16 -6.34 -32.68
C ARG A 653 -12.65 -6.29 -32.44
N ILE A 654 -11.97 -7.37 -32.82
CA ILE A 654 -10.51 -7.40 -32.90
C ILE A 654 -10.08 -6.66 -34.18
N LEU A 655 -9.44 -5.50 -34.02
CA LEU A 655 -8.91 -4.68 -35.11
C LEU A 655 -7.58 -5.23 -35.63
N HIS A 656 -6.73 -5.73 -34.73
CA HIS A 656 -5.43 -6.29 -35.07
C HIS A 656 -4.99 -7.35 -34.06
N ARG A 657 -4.24 -8.34 -34.54
CA ARG A 657 -3.64 -9.41 -33.75
C ARG A 657 -2.22 -9.66 -34.24
N VAL A 658 -1.26 -9.74 -33.32
CA VAL A 658 0.13 -10.10 -33.62
C VAL A 658 0.65 -11.10 -32.59
N THR A 659 1.42 -12.08 -33.06
CA THR A 659 1.99 -13.15 -32.22
C THR A 659 3.52 -13.08 -32.26
N HIS A 660 4.15 -13.10 -31.09
CA HIS A 660 5.60 -13.21 -30.91
C HIS A 660 5.93 -14.60 -30.36
N HIS A 661 6.66 -15.39 -31.15
CA HIS A 661 7.10 -16.73 -30.76
C HIS A 661 8.39 -16.66 -29.93
N GLY A 662 8.49 -17.50 -28.89
CA GLY A 662 9.61 -17.48 -27.95
C GLY A 662 9.61 -16.26 -27.04
N ALA A 663 8.46 -15.62 -26.82
CA ALA A 663 8.33 -14.45 -25.95
C ALA A 663 7.79 -14.84 -24.57
N GLN A 664 8.36 -14.23 -23.54
CA GLN A 664 8.04 -14.46 -22.13
C GLN A 664 7.77 -13.13 -21.41
N GLY A 665 6.98 -13.18 -20.34
CA GLY A 665 6.81 -12.06 -19.41
C GLY A 665 8.07 -11.77 -18.57
N PRO A 666 8.08 -10.67 -17.79
CA PRO A 666 6.97 -9.75 -17.52
C PRO A 666 6.66 -8.83 -18.71
N VAL A 667 5.36 -8.58 -18.94
CA VAL A 667 4.88 -7.71 -20.03
C VAL A 667 4.38 -6.38 -19.45
N HIS A 668 4.88 -5.28 -19.99
CA HIS A 668 4.40 -3.92 -19.69
C HIS A 668 3.98 -3.25 -20.99
N ALA A 669 2.90 -2.47 -20.96
CA ALA A 669 2.38 -1.82 -22.15
C ALA A 669 1.86 -0.42 -21.84
N VAL A 670 1.85 0.45 -22.84
CA VAL A 670 1.17 1.76 -22.78
C VAL A 670 0.51 2.05 -24.12
N LEU A 671 -0.75 2.48 -24.07
CA LEU A 671 -1.53 2.94 -25.22
C LEU A 671 -1.71 4.47 -25.15
N SER A 672 -1.29 5.18 -26.20
CA SER A 672 -1.43 6.64 -26.32
C SER A 672 -1.71 7.03 -27.76
N GLU A 673 -2.56 8.04 -27.97
CA GLU A 673 -3.00 8.48 -29.30
C GLU A 673 -3.51 7.33 -30.20
N ASN A 674 -2.67 6.89 -31.14
CA ASN A 674 -2.92 5.85 -32.15
C ASN A 674 -1.88 4.73 -32.11
N TRP A 675 -1.07 4.66 -31.06
CA TRP A 675 0.04 3.71 -30.96
C TRP A 675 0.10 3.02 -29.60
N VAL A 676 0.62 1.80 -29.61
CA VAL A 676 0.91 1.01 -28.41
C VAL A 676 2.38 0.66 -28.41
N VAL A 677 3.03 0.81 -27.25
CA VAL A 677 4.36 0.24 -27.00
C VAL A 677 4.22 -0.79 -25.90
N TYR A 678 4.79 -1.97 -26.11
CA TYR A 678 4.87 -3.01 -25.08
C TYR A 678 6.23 -3.68 -25.06
N HIS A 679 6.65 -4.04 -23.86
CA HIS A 679 7.94 -4.64 -23.53
C HIS A 679 7.74 -6.11 -23.13
N TYR A 680 8.63 -6.99 -23.60
CA TYR A 680 8.65 -8.41 -23.23
C TYR A 680 10.07 -8.98 -23.32
N PHE A 681 10.28 -10.21 -22.83
CA PHE A 681 11.55 -10.91 -22.94
C PHE A 681 11.52 -11.91 -24.10
N ASN A 682 12.52 -11.86 -24.99
CA ASN A 682 12.69 -12.81 -26.07
C ASN A 682 13.66 -13.93 -25.64
N LEU A 683 13.15 -15.14 -25.48
CA LEU A 683 13.91 -16.31 -25.06
C LEU A 683 14.91 -16.79 -26.11
N ARG A 684 14.59 -16.67 -27.40
CA ARG A 684 15.49 -17.12 -28.48
C ARG A 684 16.71 -16.23 -28.59
N ALA A 685 16.51 -14.93 -28.40
CA ALA A 685 17.57 -13.93 -28.48
C ALA A 685 18.18 -13.57 -27.11
N HIS A 686 17.68 -14.16 -26.02
CA HIS A 686 18.09 -13.90 -24.63
C HIS A 686 18.17 -12.40 -24.28
N ARG A 687 17.18 -11.62 -24.72
CA ARG A 687 17.19 -10.17 -24.58
C ARG A 687 15.78 -9.59 -24.44
N PHE A 688 15.69 -8.41 -23.85
CA PHE A 688 14.44 -7.66 -23.81
C PHE A 688 14.18 -6.96 -25.15
N GLU A 689 12.91 -6.98 -25.56
CA GLU A 689 12.45 -6.35 -26.78
C GLU A 689 11.24 -5.45 -26.48
N MET A 690 11.16 -4.32 -27.17
CA MET A 690 10.03 -3.41 -27.16
C MET A 690 9.40 -3.38 -28.55
N ALA A 691 8.14 -3.78 -28.63
CA ALA A 691 7.36 -3.72 -29.85
C ALA A 691 6.46 -2.49 -29.86
N VAL A 692 6.37 -1.85 -31.03
CA VAL A 692 5.54 -0.69 -31.29
C VAL A 692 4.53 -1.04 -32.36
N ILE A 693 3.27 -0.68 -32.13
CA ILE A 693 2.19 -0.81 -33.11
C ILE A 693 1.59 0.57 -33.32
N GLU A 694 1.58 1.07 -34.57
CA GLU A 694 0.88 2.29 -34.98
C GLU A 694 -0.34 1.94 -35.84
N ILE A 695 -1.49 2.54 -35.55
CA ILE A 695 -2.75 2.31 -36.27
C ILE A 695 -3.15 3.57 -37.05
N TYR A 696 -3.52 3.38 -38.31
CA TYR A 696 -3.91 4.43 -39.24
C TYR A 696 -5.28 4.12 -39.85
N ASP A 697 -6.06 5.15 -40.13
CA ASP A 697 -7.37 5.05 -40.76
C ASP A 697 -7.21 5.08 -42.29
N GLN A 698 -7.54 3.98 -42.96
CA GLN A 698 -7.51 3.87 -44.42
C GLN A 698 -8.81 4.35 -45.08
N SER A 699 -9.91 4.52 -44.35
CA SER A 699 -11.16 5.01 -44.95
C SER A 699 -11.02 6.41 -45.56
N ARG A 700 -10.02 7.16 -45.10
CA ARG A 700 -9.67 8.51 -45.59
C ARG A 700 -8.52 8.50 -46.60
N ALA A 701 -8.14 7.33 -47.13
CA ALA A 701 -6.98 7.16 -48.00
C ALA A 701 -7.07 7.91 -49.35
N ASP A 702 -8.26 8.29 -49.81
CA ASP A 702 -8.43 9.06 -51.06
C ASP A 702 -8.06 10.56 -50.88
N ASN A 703 -7.95 11.01 -49.63
CA ASN A 703 -7.63 12.39 -49.24
C ASN A 703 -6.21 12.54 -48.68
N LYS A 704 -5.22 11.83 -49.25
CA LYS A 704 -3.82 11.83 -48.75
C LYS A 704 -3.02 13.12 -48.99
N ASP A 705 -3.45 14.00 -49.89
CA ASP A 705 -2.67 15.18 -50.26
C ASP A 705 -2.68 16.26 -49.15
N VAL A 706 -1.50 16.73 -48.74
CA VAL A 706 -1.31 17.86 -47.80
C VAL A 706 -2.06 19.11 -48.26
N MET A 707 -2.06 19.42 -49.56
CA MET A 707 -2.77 20.59 -50.09
C MET A 707 -4.27 20.45 -49.93
N LYS A 708 -4.79 19.22 -50.10
CA LYS A 708 -6.18 18.93 -49.77
C LYS A 708 -6.41 19.08 -48.28
N LEU A 709 -5.53 18.64 -47.38
CA LEU A 709 -5.73 18.82 -45.93
C LEU A 709 -5.83 20.30 -45.53
N ILE A 710 -5.01 21.17 -46.14
CA ILE A 710 -4.92 22.60 -45.82
C ILE A 710 -6.05 23.42 -46.49
N LEU A 711 -6.36 23.12 -47.76
CA LEU A 711 -7.30 23.92 -48.59
C LEU A 711 -8.65 23.25 -48.82
N GLY A 712 -8.75 21.94 -48.55
CA GLY A 712 -9.95 21.14 -48.83
C GLY A 712 -11.05 21.33 -47.80
N LYS A 713 -12.29 21.15 -48.25
CA LYS A 713 -13.48 21.08 -47.40
C LYS A 713 -13.54 19.71 -46.70
N HIS A 714 -12.63 19.47 -45.75
CA HIS A 714 -12.71 18.28 -44.89
C HIS A 714 -13.70 18.52 -43.77
N ASN A 715 -14.67 17.63 -43.60
CA ASN A 715 -15.53 17.65 -42.42
C ASN A 715 -14.77 17.08 -41.22
N LEU A 716 -13.83 17.86 -40.67
CA LEU A 716 -13.07 17.53 -39.46
C LEU A 716 -13.95 17.42 -38.21
N SER A 717 -15.22 17.82 -38.32
CA SER A 717 -16.24 17.77 -37.27
C SER A 717 -17.15 16.54 -37.38
N ALA A 718 -16.94 15.65 -38.36
CA ALA A 718 -17.75 14.44 -38.48
C ALA A 718 -17.55 13.54 -37.25
N PRO A 719 -18.62 13.07 -36.60
CA PRO A 719 -18.50 12.21 -35.44
C PRO A 719 -17.92 10.85 -35.83
N ILE A 720 -16.97 10.35 -35.03
CA ILE A 720 -16.43 9.00 -35.17
C ILE A 720 -17.30 8.06 -34.34
N THR A 721 -17.81 7.01 -34.97
CA THR A 721 -18.59 5.96 -34.29
C THR A 721 -17.87 4.62 -34.42
N SER A 722 -17.77 3.88 -33.32
CA SER A 722 -17.24 2.50 -33.29
C SER A 722 -18.10 1.51 -34.11
N TYR A 723 -19.34 1.87 -34.43
CA TYR A 723 -20.21 1.06 -35.29
C TYR A 723 -19.93 1.25 -36.77
N ALA A 724 -19.31 2.37 -37.17
CA ALA A 724 -18.71 2.46 -38.48
C ALA A 724 -17.59 1.44 -38.54
N ARG A 725 -17.43 0.75 -39.67
CA ARG A 725 -16.36 -0.24 -39.87
C ARG A 725 -15.25 0.41 -40.71
N PRO A 726 -14.41 1.31 -40.15
CA PRO A 726 -13.30 1.85 -40.91
C PRO A 726 -12.28 0.75 -41.17
N GLU A 727 -11.72 0.75 -42.38
CA GLU A 727 -10.55 -0.06 -42.70
C GLU A 727 -9.33 0.56 -42.02
N VAL A 728 -8.56 -0.27 -41.30
CA VAL A 728 -7.39 0.19 -40.55
C VAL A 728 -6.10 -0.39 -41.15
N ALA A 729 -5.11 0.48 -41.32
CA ALA A 729 -3.73 0.09 -41.62
C ALA A 729 -2.94 0.01 -40.33
N VAL A 730 -2.19 -1.07 -40.14
CA VAL A 730 -1.32 -1.25 -38.98
C VAL A 730 0.12 -1.35 -39.42
N LYS A 731 1.01 -0.62 -38.74
CA LYS A 731 2.45 -0.74 -38.88
C LYS A 731 3.03 -1.19 -37.56
N SER A 732 3.82 -2.27 -37.57
CA SER A 732 4.46 -2.80 -36.37
C SER A 732 5.97 -2.90 -36.55
N GLN A 733 6.71 -2.66 -35.48
CA GLN A 733 8.17 -2.80 -35.46
C GLN A 733 8.64 -3.16 -34.04
N SER A 734 9.63 -4.05 -33.95
CA SER A 734 10.25 -4.44 -32.68
C SER A 734 11.68 -3.92 -32.60
N TYR A 735 12.05 -3.49 -31.40
CA TYR A 735 13.35 -2.90 -31.07
C TYR A 735 13.96 -3.63 -29.89
N PHE A 736 15.29 -3.66 -29.85
CA PHE A 736 16.03 -4.15 -28.69
C PHE A 736 16.01 -3.13 -27.55
N PHE A 737 15.84 -3.60 -26.32
CA PHE A 737 15.97 -2.78 -25.12
C PHE A 737 16.87 -3.50 -24.09
N THR A 738 17.73 -2.76 -23.41
CA THR A 738 18.79 -3.34 -22.56
C THR A 738 18.34 -3.65 -21.14
N HIS A 739 17.35 -2.93 -20.62
CA HIS A 739 16.98 -2.97 -19.20
C HIS A 739 15.64 -3.65 -18.99
N SER A 740 15.48 -4.32 -17.84
CA SER A 740 14.16 -4.78 -17.44
C SER A 740 13.33 -3.59 -16.93
N VAL A 741 12.06 -3.61 -17.30
CA VAL A 741 11.10 -2.55 -16.99
C VAL A 741 10.28 -2.93 -15.76
N LYS A 742 10.02 -1.95 -14.90
CA LYS A 742 9.15 -2.04 -13.71
C LYS A 742 7.84 -1.29 -13.92
N ALA A 743 7.89 -0.14 -14.60
CA ALA A 743 6.72 0.67 -14.93
C ALA A 743 6.93 1.44 -16.24
N MET A 744 5.85 1.69 -16.97
CA MET A 744 5.85 2.50 -18.20
C MET A 744 4.71 3.52 -18.14
N ALA A 745 4.97 4.74 -18.58
CA ALA A 745 3.96 5.79 -18.70
C ALA A 745 4.30 6.73 -19.87
N VAL A 746 3.32 7.52 -20.31
CA VAL A 746 3.52 8.49 -21.41
C VAL A 746 3.23 9.90 -20.92
N THR A 747 4.05 10.86 -21.37
CA THR A 747 3.87 12.26 -21.00
C THR A 747 2.59 12.87 -21.59
N GLN A 748 1.97 13.75 -20.82
CA GLN A 748 0.73 14.43 -21.20
C GLN A 748 0.89 15.94 -21.11
N THR A 749 0.25 16.66 -22.03
CA THR A 749 0.21 18.11 -22.04
C THR A 749 -1.19 18.60 -22.35
N ALA A 750 -1.53 19.81 -21.88
CA ALA A 750 -2.87 20.37 -21.98
C ALA A 750 -3.41 20.45 -23.41
N LYS A 751 -2.53 20.64 -24.41
CA LYS A 751 -2.91 20.75 -25.83
C LYS A 751 -2.41 19.59 -26.70
N GLY A 752 -1.59 18.69 -26.18
CA GLY A 752 -1.05 17.56 -26.96
C GLY A 752 -0.17 17.96 -28.14
N ILE A 753 0.50 19.13 -28.08
CA ILE A 753 1.35 19.65 -29.17
C ILE A 753 2.77 19.09 -29.09
N THR A 754 3.33 19.02 -27.88
CA THR A 754 4.70 18.51 -27.69
C THR A 754 4.80 17.03 -28.04
N SER A 755 5.99 16.59 -28.45
CA SER A 755 6.25 15.17 -28.69
C SER A 755 6.00 14.36 -27.43
N LYS A 756 5.19 13.30 -27.55
CA LYS A 756 4.98 12.33 -26.49
C LYS A 756 6.28 11.61 -26.17
N GLN A 757 6.60 11.53 -24.89
CA GLN A 757 7.77 10.82 -24.36
C GLN A 757 7.30 9.62 -23.55
N LEU A 758 8.00 8.51 -23.72
CA LEU A 758 7.82 7.28 -22.97
C LEU A 758 8.74 7.30 -21.75
N LEU A 759 8.13 7.33 -20.57
CA LEU A 759 8.80 7.24 -19.28
C LEU A 759 8.89 5.77 -18.88
N ILE A 760 10.09 5.30 -18.56
CA ILE A 760 10.37 3.91 -18.21
C ILE A 760 11.05 3.91 -16.85
N GLY A 761 10.41 3.31 -15.85
CA GLY A 761 11.05 2.95 -14.59
C GLY A 761 11.74 1.60 -14.77
N THR A 762 13.05 1.55 -14.62
CA THR A 762 13.83 0.30 -14.66
C THR A 762 13.77 -0.42 -13.31
N ILE A 763 14.13 -1.71 -13.27
CA ILE A 763 14.23 -2.45 -12.00
C ILE A 763 15.32 -1.86 -11.08
N GLY A 764 16.33 -1.20 -11.63
CA GLY A 764 17.36 -0.49 -10.85
C GLY A 764 16.91 0.87 -10.30
N ASP A 765 15.59 1.14 -10.27
CA ASP A 765 14.96 2.38 -9.81
C ASP A 765 15.44 3.67 -10.53
N GLN A 766 16.02 3.52 -11.72
CA GLN A 766 16.31 4.64 -12.62
C GLN A 766 15.12 4.92 -13.53
N VAL A 767 14.85 6.20 -13.79
CA VAL A 767 13.82 6.65 -14.73
C VAL A 767 14.47 7.07 -16.04
N CYS A 768 14.18 6.35 -17.12
CA CYS A 768 14.59 6.68 -18.47
C CYS A 768 13.45 7.39 -19.21
N CYS A 769 13.78 8.39 -20.02
CA CYS A 769 12.83 9.07 -20.88
C CYS A 769 13.23 8.85 -22.35
N LEU A 770 12.38 8.16 -23.11
CA LEU A 770 12.56 7.92 -24.54
C LEU A 770 11.58 8.77 -25.35
N CYS A 771 12.10 9.58 -26.28
CA CYS A 771 11.25 10.31 -27.22
C CYS A 771 10.70 9.35 -28.28
N PHE A 772 9.38 9.28 -28.45
CA PHE A 772 8.74 8.41 -29.45
C PHE A 772 9.23 8.68 -30.88
N LEU A 773 9.42 9.96 -31.24
CA LEU A 773 9.99 10.36 -32.54
C LEU A 773 11.43 9.84 -32.77
N LYS A 774 12.16 9.54 -31.70
CA LYS A 774 13.52 9.00 -31.73
C LYS A 774 13.56 7.48 -31.58
N ILE A 775 12.49 6.79 -31.17
CA ILE A 775 12.48 5.32 -31.19
C ILE A 775 12.70 4.79 -32.62
N VAL A 776 12.22 5.54 -33.63
CA VAL A 776 12.44 5.24 -35.05
C VAL A 776 13.86 5.61 -35.55
N LEU A 777 14.63 6.44 -34.82
CA LEU A 777 15.88 7.04 -35.32
C LEU A 777 17.12 6.82 -34.43
N PHE A 778 16.98 6.42 -33.16
CA PHE A 778 18.09 6.38 -32.18
C PHE A 778 18.60 4.98 -31.83
N ILE A 779 18.17 3.93 -32.55
CA ILE A 779 18.72 2.56 -32.40
C ILE A 779 19.35 2.12 -33.75
N CYS A 780 19.92 3.07 -34.48
CA CYS A 780 20.71 2.83 -35.70
C CYS A 780 22.07 3.53 -35.66
N ASN A 781 22.60 3.83 -34.47
CA ASN A 781 24.02 4.14 -34.27
C ASN A 781 24.58 3.32 -33.12
#